data_AF-A0A7X7RPH2-F1
#
_entry.id   AF-A0A7X7RPH2-F1
#
_cell.length_a   1.000
_cell.length_b   1.000
_cell.length_c   1.000
_cell.angle_alpha   90.00
_cell.angle_beta   90.00
_cell.angle_gamma   90.00
#
_symmetry.space_group_name_H-M   'P 1'
#
loop_
_entity.id
_entity.type
_entity.pdbx_description
1 polymer ?
#
loop_
_entity_poly.entity_id
_entity_poly.type
_entity_poly.pdbx_seq_one_letter_code
_entity_poly.pdbx_strand_id
1 'polypeptide(L)'
;MKNMKPMIGAVVISGLVLASSAATYTVTLPPGTTNTLAEAFSNGCVAASEGEATLAGLYGASDFRITGGGRLDINVDLKTAGYAGEIHVELGATLRITANGALGDTAHGTFVADGATLENECLDSSANNLLDFSGEPLTFAGNGVDGVGALVALTPSKQERNGVWGGTVLTMTGDAMISTVSGYQDFPNNSSNNSLDMNGHTLTVRGIPNAGGAWPGNVCLRPVVANPGHIVLSNCYATMNDNANLGGNAENTFTVGVGCRFELYNATILNKKKWTLQIVKDAHSTPFQTSAGGGYWDGPIVLDNRAEGDWNLAFQAQKINAVITTNRSTLAGAISAASRVKFYNAAPTLPAPYLTLKSPDNAFAKGVDFSNVCLTLDADGALPSACGTAVVENASINFNAAVASYELPVLRSSGNVTLGDGQGSWAGLVKTAGSTVACSANSPAFTTLHLESGTMTLGEPDRNFNVGLHEGHKAYAYWWKDGQAPYMASAHCDGADNCHTNLITSTVRVAYEAYSPGEQALNEFGVLVTANGYAFSYTGYIWNHDATNVTWTFAASEQTVSKLFINNVDIYGRQATATSPENENNADLRYGNATLHPGANHFWWRIGVSGTKVGPKTTVNSCPTWTDTTKMGLVYDRQGRLSNDPANYERLINSADGDLFTLTDNATAEYTALRERTTVRHLERLSGTSGAILNAVSRRLIVQELVGCPEVKTASDWLDEAGVTVTDSITARVTDLAEGYPFTTDGTLTFDAGTTFELEGDVKPLKGPNIVLATAAGGIQGVPTATGETAKHFRVYKSADAKTLYLAYIRRGTMVTVR
;
A
#
# COMPACT_ATOMS: atom_id res chain seq x y z
N MET A 1 -37.76 61.55 -92.35
CA MET A 1 -36.80 62.07 -91.36
C MET A 1 -37.20 61.61 -89.96
N LYS A 2 -36.57 60.54 -89.47
CA LYS A 2 -36.54 60.08 -88.07
C LYS A 2 -35.21 59.34 -87.93
N ASN A 3 -34.37 59.78 -86.99
CA ASN A 3 -33.03 59.24 -86.76
C ASN A 3 -33.10 57.98 -85.88
N MET A 4 -32.47 56.91 -86.36
CA MET A 4 -32.16 55.69 -85.62
C MET A 4 -30.80 55.83 -84.91
N LYS A 5 -30.70 55.30 -83.69
CA LYS A 5 -29.43 54.84 -83.08
C LYS A 5 -29.66 53.42 -82.54
N PRO A 6 -28.90 52.41 -82.99
CA PRO A 6 -28.96 51.07 -82.43
C PRO A 6 -27.83 50.78 -81.43
N MET A 7 -28.11 49.79 -80.58
CA MET A 7 -27.26 49.16 -79.56
C MET A 7 -25.98 48.52 -80.11
N ILE A 8 -24.89 48.60 -79.33
CA ILE A 8 -23.77 47.64 -79.22
C ILE A 8 -23.35 47.73 -77.73
N GLY A 9 -23.50 46.70 -76.88
CA GLY A 9 -22.68 45.48 -76.84
C GLY A 9 -21.58 45.66 -75.78
N ALA A 10 -21.85 45.35 -74.52
CA ALA A 10 -20.87 45.43 -73.43
C ALA A 10 -19.93 44.22 -73.47
N VAL A 11 -18.65 44.47 -73.75
CA VAL A 11 -17.56 43.50 -73.60
C VAL A 11 -17.06 43.56 -72.16
N VAL A 12 -17.18 42.44 -71.44
CA VAL A 12 -16.51 42.21 -70.16
C VAL A 12 -15.03 42.00 -70.46
N ILE A 13 -14.18 42.95 -70.07
CA ILE A 13 -12.73 42.72 -69.98
C ILE A 13 -12.48 42.14 -68.59
N SER A 14 -12.20 40.84 -68.55
CA SER A 14 -11.62 40.13 -67.42
C SER A 14 -10.22 40.68 -67.15
N GLY A 15 -10.11 41.58 -66.16
CA GLY A 15 -8.83 41.89 -65.55
C GLY A 15 -8.40 40.72 -64.68
N LEU A 16 -7.44 39.91 -65.17
CA LEU A 16 -6.62 39.07 -64.32
C LEU A 16 -5.86 40.01 -63.37
N VAL A 17 -6.34 40.16 -62.14
CA VAL A 17 -5.46 40.57 -61.03
C VAL A 17 -4.64 39.32 -60.72
N LEU A 18 -3.41 39.28 -61.21
CA LEU A 18 -2.39 38.40 -60.67
C LEU A 18 -2.26 38.78 -59.19
N ALA A 19 -2.69 37.91 -58.29
CA ALA A 19 -2.30 38.02 -56.89
C ALA A 19 -0.77 37.94 -56.87
N SER A 20 -0.09 39.05 -56.59
CA SER A 20 1.35 39.01 -56.32
C SER A 20 1.53 38.13 -55.09
N SER A 21 2.22 37.00 -55.25
CA SER A 21 2.71 36.24 -54.10
C SER A 21 3.53 37.18 -53.24
N ALA A 22 3.18 37.33 -51.96
CA ALA A 22 3.96 38.16 -51.05
C ALA A 22 5.43 37.69 -51.04
N ALA A 23 6.37 38.64 -51.01
CA ALA A 23 7.79 38.37 -51.26
C ALA A 23 8.41 37.43 -50.21
N THR A 24 9.42 36.67 -50.62
CA THR A 24 10.31 35.89 -49.75
C THR A 24 11.57 36.71 -49.46
N TYR A 25 11.97 36.79 -48.20
CA TYR A 25 13.20 37.42 -47.76
C TYR A 25 14.22 36.36 -47.36
N THR A 26 15.47 36.48 -47.80
CA THR A 26 16.54 35.54 -47.44
C THR A 26 17.73 36.31 -46.88
N VAL A 27 18.12 35.98 -45.64
CA VAL A 27 19.34 36.45 -44.99
C VAL A 27 20.43 35.41 -45.18
N THR A 28 21.57 35.80 -45.75
CA THR A 28 22.75 34.92 -45.88
C THR A 28 23.91 35.49 -45.08
N LEU A 29 24.29 34.83 -43.98
CA LEU A 29 25.40 35.27 -43.13
C LEU A 29 26.68 34.42 -43.32
N PRO A 30 27.87 35.04 -43.43
CA PRO A 30 29.12 34.30 -43.50
C PRO A 30 29.43 33.49 -42.23
N PRO A 31 30.14 32.35 -42.35
CA PRO A 31 30.58 31.56 -41.19
C PRO A 31 31.27 32.38 -40.10
N GLY A 32 30.85 32.18 -38.84
CA GLY A 32 31.46 32.85 -37.68
C GLY A 32 31.08 34.33 -37.49
N THR A 33 30.13 34.85 -38.27
CA THR A 33 29.60 36.20 -38.09
C THR A 33 28.34 36.19 -37.22
N THR A 34 28.07 37.30 -36.54
CA THR A 34 26.81 37.52 -35.81
C THR A 34 26.29 38.90 -36.17
N ASN A 35 25.09 38.97 -36.72
CA ASN A 35 24.44 40.23 -37.06
C ASN A 35 23.06 40.28 -36.40
N THR A 36 22.67 41.43 -35.87
CA THR A 36 21.26 41.73 -35.60
C THR A 36 20.48 41.86 -36.91
N LEU A 37 19.15 41.77 -36.85
CA LEU A 37 18.30 41.96 -38.03
C LEU A 37 18.61 43.26 -38.78
N ALA A 38 18.75 44.38 -38.06
CA ALA A 38 19.07 45.68 -38.67
C ALA A 38 20.48 45.73 -39.30
N GLU A 39 21.47 45.08 -38.67
CA GLU A 39 22.82 44.96 -39.21
C GLU A 39 22.84 44.09 -40.47
N ALA A 40 22.04 43.02 -40.53
CA ALA A 40 21.93 42.19 -41.72
C ALA A 40 21.46 42.99 -42.94
N PHE A 41 20.45 43.87 -42.77
CA PHE A 41 20.02 44.80 -43.83
C PHE A 41 21.12 45.81 -44.18
N SER A 42 21.74 46.42 -43.17
CA SER A 42 22.77 47.46 -43.37
C SER A 42 24.03 46.92 -44.05
N ASN A 43 24.38 45.66 -43.78
CA ASN A 43 25.53 44.97 -44.34
C ASN A 43 25.24 44.32 -45.71
N GLY A 44 24.04 44.48 -46.26
CA GLY A 44 23.65 43.90 -47.55
C GLY A 44 23.55 42.37 -47.53
N CYS A 45 23.29 41.76 -46.37
CA CYS A 45 23.15 40.32 -46.21
C CYS A 45 21.75 39.80 -46.53
N VAL A 46 20.79 40.68 -46.88
CA VAL A 46 19.39 40.34 -47.12
C VAL A 46 19.02 40.55 -48.58
N ALA A 47 18.40 39.54 -49.19
CA ALA A 47 17.81 39.60 -50.51
C ALA A 47 16.29 39.39 -50.43
N ALA A 48 15.53 40.09 -51.27
CA ALA A 48 14.10 39.86 -51.46
C ALA A 48 13.87 39.20 -52.82
N SER A 49 12.92 38.27 -52.91
CA SER A 49 12.54 37.63 -54.19
C SER A 49 11.94 38.63 -55.18
N GLU A 50 11.34 39.70 -54.68
CA GLU A 50 10.76 40.80 -55.43
C GLU A 50 11.04 42.13 -54.73
N GLY A 51 11.43 43.15 -55.49
CA GLY A 51 11.67 44.50 -54.96
C GLY A 51 13.00 44.69 -54.22
N GLU A 52 13.13 45.83 -53.54
CA GLU A 52 14.30 46.16 -52.72
C GLU A 52 14.15 45.55 -51.32
N ALA A 53 15.23 44.91 -50.82
CA ALA A 53 15.26 44.32 -49.49
C ALA A 53 15.30 45.42 -48.41
N THR A 54 14.13 45.82 -47.92
CA THR A 54 13.98 46.78 -46.82
C THR A 54 13.34 46.12 -45.61
N LEU A 55 13.67 46.63 -44.41
CA LEU A 55 13.08 46.14 -43.16
C LEU A 55 11.55 46.33 -43.11
N ALA A 56 11.04 47.44 -43.67
CA ALA A 56 9.60 47.67 -43.77
C ALA A 56 8.91 46.69 -44.74
N GLY A 57 9.60 46.30 -45.82
CA GLY A 57 9.10 45.29 -46.76
C GLY A 57 9.03 43.89 -46.15
N LEU A 58 9.95 43.54 -45.25
CA LEU A 58 9.92 42.27 -44.52
C LEU A 58 8.61 42.08 -43.74
N TYR A 59 8.05 43.13 -43.15
CA TYR A 59 6.80 43.01 -42.37
C TYR A 59 5.60 42.56 -43.21
N GLY A 60 5.62 42.77 -44.53
CA GLY A 60 4.58 42.28 -45.45
C GLY A 60 4.96 41.00 -46.21
N ALA A 61 6.09 40.37 -45.86
CA ALA A 61 6.58 39.16 -46.52
C ALA A 61 5.78 37.91 -46.11
N SER A 62 5.76 36.90 -46.99
CA SER A 62 5.15 35.59 -46.68
C SER A 62 6.13 34.58 -46.10
N ASP A 63 7.43 34.77 -46.34
CA ASP A 63 8.48 33.81 -46.00
C ASP A 63 9.79 34.54 -45.68
N PHE A 64 10.41 34.16 -44.57
CA PHE A 64 11.68 34.69 -44.10
C PHE A 64 12.68 33.57 -43.83
N ARG A 65 13.72 33.49 -44.66
CA ARG A 65 14.73 32.42 -44.64
C ARG A 65 16.06 32.90 -44.10
N ILE A 66 16.64 32.14 -43.19
CA ILE A 66 17.96 32.38 -42.61
C ILE A 66 18.88 31.26 -43.10
N THR A 67 19.96 31.61 -43.79
CA THR A 67 20.93 30.66 -44.35
C THR A 67 22.37 31.15 -44.19
N GLY A 68 23.32 30.30 -44.55
CA GLY A 68 24.75 30.51 -44.33
C GLY A 68 25.21 30.04 -42.95
N GLY A 69 26.53 30.08 -42.70
CA GLY A 69 27.14 29.57 -41.46
C GLY A 69 27.21 30.57 -40.30
N GLY A 70 26.54 31.72 -40.44
CA GLY A 70 26.52 32.79 -39.43
C GLY A 70 25.29 32.75 -38.54
N ARG A 71 25.27 33.64 -37.54
CA ARG A 71 24.17 33.76 -36.58
C ARG A 71 23.39 35.07 -36.77
N LEU A 72 22.07 34.97 -36.92
CA LEU A 72 21.16 36.12 -36.95
C LEU A 72 20.51 36.32 -35.58
N ASP A 73 20.56 37.55 -35.06
CA ASP A 73 19.88 37.92 -33.82
C ASP A 73 18.62 38.76 -34.14
N ILE A 74 17.43 38.24 -33.81
CA ILE A 74 16.18 39.00 -33.86
C ILE A 74 15.94 39.60 -32.47
N ASN A 75 16.22 40.90 -32.37
CA ASN A 75 16.10 41.73 -31.17
C ASN A 75 14.92 42.73 -31.25
N VAL A 76 13.95 42.47 -32.13
CA VAL A 76 12.75 43.29 -32.34
C VAL A 76 11.50 42.42 -32.30
N ASP A 77 10.37 43.02 -31.95
CA ASP A 77 9.05 42.37 -32.00
C ASP A 77 8.50 42.43 -33.44
N LEU A 78 8.72 41.35 -34.20
CA LEU A 78 8.26 41.21 -35.58
C LEU A 78 6.74 41.15 -35.67
N LYS A 79 6.09 40.51 -34.69
CA LYS A 79 4.63 40.38 -34.62
C LYS A 79 3.95 41.74 -34.49
N THR A 80 4.38 42.57 -33.54
CA THR A 80 3.84 43.94 -33.37
C THR A 80 4.22 44.83 -34.56
N ALA A 81 5.33 44.55 -35.23
CA ALA A 81 5.72 45.23 -36.46
C ALA A 81 4.88 44.79 -37.69
N GLY A 82 4.06 43.74 -37.58
CA GLY A 82 3.10 43.30 -38.58
C GLY A 82 3.50 42.08 -39.39
N TYR A 83 4.62 41.42 -39.06
CA TYR A 83 5.04 40.19 -39.73
C TYR A 83 4.08 39.04 -39.43
N ALA A 84 3.64 38.36 -40.48
CA ALA A 84 2.69 37.24 -40.43
C ALA A 84 3.03 36.19 -41.50
N GLY A 85 4.33 35.90 -41.70
CA GLY A 85 4.82 34.90 -42.64
C GLY A 85 5.51 33.72 -41.95
N GLU A 86 5.93 32.72 -42.72
CA GLU A 86 6.71 31.59 -42.22
C GLU A 86 8.18 31.96 -41.99
N ILE A 87 8.84 31.32 -41.03
CA ILE A 87 10.28 31.53 -40.78
C ILE A 87 11.01 30.22 -41.01
N HIS A 88 12.05 30.20 -41.84
CA HIS A 88 12.85 29.02 -42.14
C HIS A 88 14.30 29.23 -41.73
N VAL A 89 14.79 28.42 -40.78
CA VAL A 89 16.20 28.37 -40.39
C VAL A 89 16.83 27.19 -41.12
N GLU A 90 17.62 27.50 -42.14
CA GLU A 90 18.18 26.53 -43.08
C GLU A 90 19.46 25.87 -42.53
N LEU A 91 19.84 24.74 -43.13
CA LEU A 91 21.04 23.98 -42.76
C LEU A 91 22.27 24.87 -42.54
N GLY A 92 22.92 24.73 -41.39
CA GLY A 92 24.14 25.44 -41.03
C GLY A 92 23.91 26.84 -40.44
N ALA A 93 22.68 27.34 -40.47
CA ALA A 93 22.35 28.65 -39.92
C ALA A 93 21.94 28.58 -38.44
N THR A 94 22.22 29.67 -37.72
CA THR A 94 21.74 29.88 -36.36
C THR A 94 20.86 31.12 -36.30
N LEU A 95 19.65 30.98 -35.75
CA LEU A 95 18.77 32.09 -35.43
C LEU A 95 18.68 32.22 -33.90
N ARG A 96 19.01 33.40 -33.34
CA ARG A 96 18.79 33.71 -31.92
C ARG A 96 17.69 34.72 -31.74
N ILE A 97 16.78 34.41 -30.83
CA ILE A 97 15.67 35.26 -30.43
C ILE A 97 15.98 35.90 -29.09
N THR A 98 15.91 37.23 -29.05
CA THR A 98 16.16 38.00 -27.82
C THR A 98 15.03 38.96 -27.43
N ALA A 99 14.00 39.10 -28.28
CA ALA A 99 12.83 39.93 -28.04
C ALA A 99 11.53 39.12 -27.98
N ASN A 100 10.55 39.60 -27.21
CA ASN A 100 9.18 39.08 -27.25
C ASN A 100 8.54 39.38 -28.61
N GLY A 101 7.79 38.43 -29.17
CA GLY A 101 7.18 38.58 -30.49
C GLY A 101 8.19 38.60 -31.65
N ALA A 102 9.40 38.10 -31.44
CA ALA A 102 10.44 38.00 -32.47
C ALA A 102 10.15 36.93 -33.54
N LEU A 103 9.20 36.04 -33.28
CA LEU A 103 8.64 35.15 -34.30
C LEU A 103 7.28 35.70 -34.77
N GLY A 104 6.73 35.13 -35.84
CA GLY A 104 5.50 35.57 -36.50
C GLY A 104 4.21 35.41 -35.68
N ASP A 105 3.19 34.87 -36.32
CA ASP A 105 1.83 34.78 -35.77
C ASP A 105 1.44 33.33 -35.45
N THR A 106 0.19 33.11 -35.02
CA THR A 106 -0.32 31.78 -34.68
C THR A 106 -0.75 30.94 -35.88
N ALA A 107 -0.79 31.54 -37.08
CA ALA A 107 -1.29 30.90 -38.29
C ALA A 107 -0.15 30.33 -39.16
N HIS A 108 1.05 30.90 -39.04
CA HIS A 108 2.25 30.51 -39.76
C HIS A 108 3.25 29.86 -38.80
N GLY A 109 4.21 29.09 -39.33
CA GLY A 109 5.15 28.33 -38.51
C GLY A 109 6.60 28.79 -38.65
N THR A 110 7.39 28.45 -37.65
CA THR A 110 8.85 28.46 -37.73
C THR A 110 9.36 27.04 -38.01
N PHE A 111 10.29 26.90 -38.94
CA PHE A 111 10.86 25.64 -39.40
C PHE A 111 12.38 25.64 -39.21
N VAL A 112 12.90 24.67 -38.49
CA VAL A 112 14.34 24.49 -38.23
C VAL A 112 14.80 23.23 -38.95
N ALA A 113 15.59 23.40 -40.00
CA ALA A 113 16.13 22.30 -40.79
C ALA A 113 17.10 21.43 -39.98
N ASP A 114 17.26 20.17 -40.38
CA ASP A 114 18.31 19.31 -39.81
C ASP A 114 19.69 19.96 -40.01
N GLY A 115 20.44 20.12 -38.92
CA GLY A 115 21.71 20.83 -38.86
C GLY A 115 21.62 22.35 -38.73
N ALA A 116 20.43 22.91 -38.48
CA ALA A 116 20.21 24.32 -38.14
C ALA A 116 19.89 24.49 -36.64
N THR A 117 20.09 25.70 -36.09
CA THR A 117 19.86 25.96 -34.66
C THR A 117 18.98 27.17 -34.42
N LEU A 118 17.97 27.00 -33.56
CA LEU A 118 17.16 28.07 -32.99
C LEU A 118 17.51 28.27 -31.51
N GLU A 119 18.01 29.45 -31.17
CA GLU A 119 18.38 29.86 -29.83
C GLU A 119 17.34 30.82 -29.24
N ASN A 120 17.06 30.69 -27.94
CA ASN A 120 16.36 31.71 -27.17
C ASN A 120 17.22 32.24 -26.02
N GLU A 121 17.20 33.56 -25.82
CA GLU A 121 17.95 34.23 -24.76
C GLU A 121 17.20 35.47 -24.27
N CYS A 122 16.66 35.43 -23.04
CA CYS A 122 16.02 36.58 -22.43
C CYS A 122 17.10 37.51 -21.85
N LEU A 123 17.27 38.68 -22.46
CA LEU A 123 18.27 39.68 -22.07
C LEU A 123 17.79 40.62 -20.95
N ASP A 124 16.47 40.70 -20.68
CA ASP A 124 15.91 41.53 -19.61
C ASP A 124 15.83 40.75 -18.28
N SER A 125 16.79 41.02 -17.39
CA SER A 125 16.84 40.38 -16.06
C SER A 125 15.93 41.03 -15.01
N SER A 126 15.19 42.11 -15.35
CA SER A 126 14.48 42.96 -14.40
C SER A 126 12.97 42.72 -14.31
N ALA A 127 12.39 42.01 -15.28
CA ALA A 127 10.98 41.65 -15.32
C ALA A 127 10.82 40.12 -15.46
N ASN A 128 9.72 39.56 -14.93
CA ASN A 128 9.32 38.16 -15.14
C ASN A 128 8.85 37.91 -16.60
N ASN A 129 9.42 38.62 -17.57
CA ASN A 129 8.99 38.59 -18.96
C ASN A 129 9.50 37.31 -19.62
N LEU A 130 8.56 36.39 -19.84
CA LEU A 130 8.72 35.18 -20.62
C LEU A 130 8.98 35.59 -22.09
N LEU A 131 10.00 35.01 -22.73
CA LEU A 131 10.00 34.92 -24.20
C LEU A 131 8.81 34.04 -24.58
N ASP A 132 7.68 34.68 -24.90
CA ASP A 132 6.43 34.01 -25.25
C ASP A 132 6.30 33.89 -26.77
N PHE A 133 6.31 32.65 -27.25
CA PHE A 133 6.10 32.30 -28.67
C PHE A 133 4.63 32.44 -29.09
N SER A 134 3.75 32.83 -28.15
CA SER A 134 2.41 33.35 -28.41
C SER A 134 1.47 32.46 -29.25
N GLY A 135 1.71 31.15 -29.33
CA GLY A 135 0.89 30.23 -30.15
C GLY A 135 1.57 29.70 -31.41
N GLU A 136 2.69 30.27 -31.84
CA GLU A 136 3.30 29.95 -33.15
C GLU A 136 3.83 28.51 -33.22
N PRO A 137 3.38 27.66 -34.15
CA PRO A 137 3.90 26.30 -34.31
C PRO A 137 5.38 26.26 -34.70
N LEU A 138 6.14 25.34 -34.11
CA LEU A 138 7.56 25.14 -34.39
C LEU A 138 7.81 23.72 -34.91
N THR A 139 8.42 23.61 -36.08
CA THR A 139 8.84 22.34 -36.68
C THR A 139 10.36 22.23 -36.65
N PHE A 140 10.92 21.10 -36.23
CA PHE A 140 12.36 20.95 -36.09
C PHE A 140 12.86 19.50 -36.27
N ALA A 141 14.14 19.37 -36.59
CA ALA A 141 14.88 18.11 -36.62
C ALA A 141 16.38 18.37 -36.37
N GLY A 142 17.11 17.31 -36.04
CA GLY A 142 18.56 17.33 -36.05
C GLY A 142 19.23 17.72 -34.74
N ASN A 143 20.56 17.70 -34.77
CA ASN A 143 21.43 18.03 -33.64
C ASN A 143 21.85 19.51 -33.62
N GLY A 144 21.35 20.30 -34.57
CA GLY A 144 21.74 21.68 -34.80
C GLY A 144 23.20 21.87 -35.22
N VAL A 145 23.58 23.14 -35.37
CA VAL A 145 24.93 23.56 -35.73
C VAL A 145 25.91 23.08 -34.65
N ASP A 146 27.01 22.46 -35.08
CA ASP A 146 28.07 21.91 -34.21
C ASP A 146 27.60 20.92 -33.12
N GLY A 147 26.40 20.35 -33.26
CA GLY A 147 25.84 19.43 -32.26
C GLY A 147 25.42 20.10 -30.95
N VAL A 148 25.16 21.41 -30.97
CA VAL A 148 24.71 22.17 -29.79
C VAL A 148 23.22 21.97 -29.52
N GLY A 149 22.43 21.55 -30.50
CA GLY A 149 20.99 21.32 -30.42
C GLY A 149 20.25 22.06 -31.53
N ALA A 150 19.20 21.44 -32.09
CA ALA A 150 18.29 22.10 -33.00
C ALA A 150 17.56 23.26 -32.29
N LEU A 151 17.23 23.06 -31.00
CA LEU A 151 16.67 24.09 -30.13
C LEU A 151 17.58 24.29 -28.91
N VAL A 152 17.90 25.53 -28.59
CA VAL A 152 18.83 25.86 -27.50
C VAL A 152 18.25 26.96 -26.62
N ALA A 153 18.15 26.70 -25.32
CA ALA A 153 17.70 27.67 -24.34
C ALA A 153 18.86 28.22 -23.50
N LEU A 154 19.23 29.49 -23.73
CA LEU A 154 20.44 30.12 -23.20
C LEU A 154 20.22 30.98 -21.95
N THR A 155 18.98 31.19 -21.52
CA THR A 155 18.66 32.07 -20.37
C THR A 155 19.02 31.40 -19.03
N PRO A 156 20.01 31.90 -18.24
CA PRO A 156 20.33 31.39 -16.91
C PRO A 156 19.35 31.94 -15.86
N SER A 157 18.72 31.10 -15.03
CA SER A 157 17.62 31.54 -14.15
C SER A 157 18.04 32.38 -12.95
N LYS A 158 17.22 33.37 -12.55
CA LYS A 158 17.09 33.82 -11.15
C LYS A 158 15.70 33.66 -10.52
N GLN A 159 14.57 33.70 -11.23
CA GLN A 159 13.24 33.51 -10.62
C GLN A 159 12.24 32.88 -11.62
N GLU A 160 11.46 31.93 -11.09
CA GLU A 160 10.27 31.20 -11.59
C GLU A 160 9.92 31.14 -13.10
N ARG A 161 9.77 29.89 -13.59
CA ARG A 161 8.92 29.46 -14.72
C ARG A 161 9.14 30.15 -16.08
N ASN A 162 10.38 30.30 -16.52
CA ASN A 162 10.64 30.50 -17.95
C ASN A 162 10.26 29.22 -18.71
N GLY A 163 9.10 29.26 -19.37
CA GLY A 163 8.66 28.22 -20.30
C GLY A 163 9.61 28.15 -21.49
N VAL A 164 10.47 27.14 -21.54
CA VAL A 164 11.27 26.84 -22.71
C VAL A 164 10.32 26.43 -23.83
N TRP A 165 10.28 27.24 -24.88
CA TRP A 165 9.35 27.06 -26.01
C TRP A 165 7.88 27.01 -25.54
N GLY A 166 7.52 27.88 -24.59
CA GLY A 166 6.16 27.96 -24.06
C GLY A 166 5.17 28.57 -25.05
N GLY A 167 3.94 28.05 -25.06
CA GLY A 167 2.85 28.58 -25.88
C GLY A 167 2.80 28.04 -27.29
N THR A 168 3.61 27.06 -27.69
CA THR A 168 3.69 26.54 -29.07
C THR A 168 3.36 25.04 -29.18
N VAL A 169 3.00 24.62 -30.39
CA VAL A 169 2.96 23.22 -30.82
C VAL A 169 4.33 22.87 -31.41
N LEU A 170 5.05 21.96 -30.76
CA LEU A 170 6.35 21.47 -31.19
C LEU A 170 6.16 20.22 -32.06
N THR A 171 6.66 20.24 -33.30
CA THR A 171 6.56 19.12 -34.24
C THR A 171 7.94 18.63 -34.67
N MET A 172 8.23 17.37 -34.42
CA MET A 172 9.46 16.73 -34.87
C MET A 172 9.29 16.13 -36.27
N THR A 173 10.26 16.36 -37.14
CA THR A 173 10.34 15.74 -38.50
C THR A 173 11.51 14.77 -38.65
N GLY A 174 12.32 14.63 -37.59
CA GLY A 174 13.45 13.72 -37.46
C GLY A 174 13.88 13.65 -36.01
N ASP A 175 14.87 12.79 -35.71
CA ASP A 175 15.51 12.77 -34.40
C ASP A 175 16.12 14.14 -34.11
N ALA A 176 15.96 14.63 -32.89
CA ALA A 176 16.34 16.00 -32.55
C ALA A 176 16.97 16.11 -31.17
N MET A 177 17.79 17.14 -30.98
CA MET A 177 18.38 17.49 -29.70
C MET A 177 17.97 18.89 -29.25
N ILE A 178 17.62 19.00 -27.97
CA ILE A 178 17.38 20.26 -27.28
C ILE A 178 18.42 20.41 -26.18
N SER A 179 19.00 21.60 -26.08
CA SER A 179 20.00 21.91 -25.05
C SER A 179 19.59 23.07 -24.17
N THR A 180 19.91 22.98 -22.88
CA THR A 180 19.50 23.96 -21.87
C THR A 180 20.67 24.37 -20.98
N VAL A 181 20.81 25.67 -20.70
CA VAL A 181 21.77 26.14 -19.69
C VAL A 181 21.23 25.96 -18.27
N SER A 182 22.10 26.03 -17.27
CA SER A 182 21.74 25.84 -15.85
C SER A 182 20.64 26.82 -15.37
N GLY A 183 19.57 26.28 -14.79
CA GLY A 183 18.41 27.02 -14.25
C GLY A 183 17.10 26.25 -14.46
N TYR A 184 16.08 26.43 -13.61
CA TYR A 184 14.80 25.67 -13.70
C TYR A 184 13.97 26.07 -14.93
N GLN A 185 13.97 25.22 -15.96
CA GLN A 185 13.37 25.50 -17.28
C GLN A 185 12.20 24.54 -17.60
N ASP A 186 10.99 25.04 -17.86
CA ASP A 186 9.81 24.20 -18.15
C ASP A 186 9.76 23.78 -19.64
N PHE A 187 9.66 22.49 -19.96
CA PHE A 187 9.61 21.96 -21.32
C PHE A 187 8.45 20.97 -21.57
N PRO A 188 7.52 21.28 -22.49
CA PRO A 188 7.06 22.61 -22.85
C PRO A 188 6.30 23.25 -21.66
N ASN A 189 6.05 24.56 -21.71
CA ASN A 189 5.40 25.31 -20.62
C ASN A 189 4.02 24.76 -20.21
N ASN A 190 3.52 25.12 -19.03
CA ASN A 190 2.30 24.65 -18.38
C ASN A 190 0.97 25.25 -18.90
N SER A 191 0.91 25.76 -20.14
CA SER A 191 -0.36 26.22 -20.73
C SER A 191 -1.09 25.06 -21.39
N SER A 192 -2.42 25.04 -21.28
CA SER A 192 -3.32 23.97 -21.78
C SER A 192 -3.25 23.70 -23.28
N ASN A 193 -2.52 24.54 -24.04
CA ASN A 193 -2.45 24.51 -25.50
C ASN A 193 -1.11 23.97 -26.03
N ASN A 194 -0.16 23.61 -25.14
CA ASN A 194 1.17 23.15 -25.58
C ASN A 194 1.13 21.64 -25.85
N SER A 195 1.64 21.22 -27.00
CA SER A 195 1.81 19.81 -27.33
C SER A 195 3.16 19.55 -27.99
N LEU A 196 3.67 18.34 -27.77
CA LEU A 196 4.86 17.82 -28.44
C LEU A 196 4.40 16.68 -29.36
N ASP A 197 4.50 16.89 -30.66
CA ASP A 197 4.34 15.85 -31.65
C ASP A 197 5.72 15.29 -32.02
N MET A 198 6.01 14.07 -31.57
CA MET A 198 7.30 13.44 -31.80
C MET A 198 7.35 12.65 -33.11
N ASN A 199 6.20 12.34 -33.73
CA ASN A 199 6.11 11.54 -34.96
C ASN A 199 6.96 10.25 -34.96
N GLY A 200 7.10 9.57 -33.81
CA GLY A 200 7.92 8.36 -33.68
C GLY A 200 9.43 8.59 -33.55
N HIS A 201 9.90 9.83 -33.52
CA HIS A 201 11.31 10.18 -33.44
C HIS A 201 11.86 10.24 -32.01
N THR A 202 13.19 10.30 -31.89
CA THR A 202 13.91 10.41 -30.63
C THR A 202 14.26 11.87 -30.31
N LEU A 203 13.87 12.33 -29.13
CA LEU A 203 14.23 13.62 -28.57
C LEU A 203 15.33 13.46 -27.52
N THR A 204 16.50 14.04 -27.76
CA THR A 204 17.57 14.13 -26.76
C THR A 204 17.50 15.46 -26.01
N VAL A 205 17.42 15.42 -24.69
CA VAL A 205 17.48 16.60 -23.82
C VAL A 205 18.85 16.65 -23.15
N ARG A 206 19.61 17.70 -23.43
CA ARG A 206 21.00 17.85 -22.96
C ARG A 206 21.17 19.07 -22.07
N GLY A 207 21.87 18.89 -20.96
CA GLY A 207 22.32 20.01 -20.12
C GLY A 207 23.64 20.58 -20.63
N ILE A 208 23.69 21.91 -20.81
CA ILE A 208 24.89 22.67 -21.12
C ILE A 208 25.58 23.05 -19.79
N PRO A 209 26.85 22.67 -19.56
CA PRO A 209 27.61 23.10 -18.40
C PRO A 209 27.72 24.62 -18.34
N ASN A 210 27.38 25.24 -17.20
CA ASN A 210 27.68 26.65 -16.93
C ASN A 210 28.78 26.70 -15.86
N ALA A 211 29.71 27.66 -15.99
CA ALA A 211 30.95 27.77 -15.20
C ALA A 211 30.78 28.02 -13.69
N GLY A 212 29.55 27.98 -13.14
CA GLY A 212 29.27 28.22 -11.73
C GLY A 212 28.13 27.41 -11.11
N GLY A 213 27.56 26.42 -11.82
CA GLY A 213 26.45 25.59 -11.31
C GLY A 213 26.90 24.20 -10.84
N ALA A 214 26.30 23.68 -9.76
CA ALA A 214 26.59 22.34 -9.24
C ALA A 214 26.12 21.19 -10.17
N TRP A 215 25.22 21.47 -11.12
CA TRP A 215 24.71 20.51 -12.12
C TRP A 215 24.55 21.19 -13.49
N PRO A 216 24.99 20.55 -14.60
CA PRO A 216 24.74 21.04 -15.96
C PRO A 216 23.25 20.88 -16.30
N GLY A 217 22.55 21.98 -16.63
CA GLY A 217 21.13 21.99 -17.06
C GLY A 217 20.09 21.46 -16.04
N ASN A 218 19.05 22.25 -15.73
CA ASN A 218 17.91 21.81 -14.90
C ASN A 218 16.61 21.94 -15.70
N VAL A 219 16.05 20.82 -16.16
CA VAL A 219 14.86 20.82 -17.02
C VAL A 219 13.66 20.26 -16.27
N CYS A 220 12.55 20.97 -16.29
CA CYS A 220 11.26 20.48 -15.84
C CYS A 220 10.42 20.03 -17.03
N LEU A 221 10.31 18.72 -17.21
CA LEU A 221 9.58 18.08 -18.29
C LEU A 221 8.08 18.03 -17.95
N ARG A 222 7.27 18.72 -18.76
CA ARG A 222 5.81 18.71 -18.73
C ARG A 222 5.19 18.45 -20.11
N PRO A 223 5.75 17.57 -20.97
CA PRO A 223 5.23 17.37 -22.32
C PRO A 223 3.82 16.79 -22.29
N VAL A 224 2.96 17.32 -23.15
CA VAL A 224 1.73 16.67 -23.58
C VAL A 224 2.01 16.11 -24.97
N VAL A 225 2.34 14.83 -25.04
CA VAL A 225 2.78 14.18 -26.26
C VAL A 225 1.58 13.68 -27.06
N ALA A 226 1.43 14.17 -28.29
CA ALA A 226 0.33 13.83 -29.18
C ALA A 226 0.60 12.50 -29.91
N ASN A 227 1.67 12.45 -30.72
CA ASN A 227 2.18 11.20 -31.28
C ASN A 227 3.50 10.85 -30.58
N PRO A 228 3.58 9.66 -29.95
CA PRO A 228 4.70 9.30 -29.09
C PRO A 228 5.94 8.89 -29.89
N GLY A 229 7.10 9.02 -29.26
CA GLY A 229 8.41 8.65 -29.78
C GLY A 229 9.30 8.13 -28.65
N HIS A 230 10.52 8.64 -28.53
CA HIS A 230 11.45 8.30 -27.46
C HIS A 230 12.12 9.55 -26.88
N ILE A 231 12.35 9.59 -25.57
CA ILE A 231 13.09 10.68 -24.92
C ILE A 231 14.37 10.14 -24.30
N VAL A 232 15.49 10.83 -24.51
CA VAL A 232 16.79 10.50 -23.91
C VAL A 232 17.33 11.71 -23.16
N LEU A 233 17.64 11.53 -21.88
CA LEU A 233 18.34 12.52 -21.08
C LEU A 233 19.85 12.32 -21.19
N SER A 234 20.60 13.42 -21.37
CA SER A 234 22.06 13.41 -21.44
C SER A 234 22.67 14.56 -20.63
N ASN A 235 23.50 14.25 -19.64
CA ASN A 235 24.23 15.25 -18.83
C ASN A 235 23.32 16.37 -18.28
N CYS A 236 22.19 16.00 -17.66
CA CYS A 236 21.21 16.94 -17.14
C CYS A 236 20.52 16.48 -15.85
N TYR A 237 20.04 17.43 -15.07
CA TYR A 237 19.04 17.20 -14.04
C TYR A 237 17.64 17.42 -14.63
N ALA A 238 16.81 16.39 -14.63
CA ALA A 238 15.43 16.47 -15.13
C ALA A 238 14.42 16.24 -14.00
N THR A 239 13.38 17.05 -13.96
CA THR A 239 12.22 16.87 -13.08
C THR A 239 10.98 16.66 -13.94
N MET A 240 10.00 15.87 -13.48
CA MET A 240 8.73 15.69 -14.16
C MET A 240 7.60 15.64 -13.14
N ASN A 241 6.52 16.40 -13.40
CA ASN A 241 5.33 16.44 -12.53
C ASN A 241 4.10 15.79 -13.19
N ASP A 242 2.94 15.96 -12.56
CA ASP A 242 1.65 15.44 -13.02
C ASP A 242 1.09 16.04 -14.31
N ASN A 243 1.64 17.17 -14.76
CA ASN A 243 1.16 17.81 -15.98
C ASN A 243 1.72 17.11 -17.23
N ALA A 244 2.83 16.38 -17.11
CA ALA A 244 3.35 15.55 -18.19
C ALA A 244 2.36 14.42 -18.54
N ASN A 245 2.03 14.31 -19.83
CA ASN A 245 1.30 13.22 -20.45
C ASN A 245 2.12 12.70 -21.63
N LEU A 246 2.72 11.53 -21.49
CA LEU A 246 3.64 10.99 -22.49
C LEU A 246 2.92 10.35 -23.70
N GLY A 247 1.59 10.25 -23.68
CA GLY A 247 0.86 9.49 -24.71
C GLY A 247 1.39 8.05 -24.82
N GLY A 248 1.03 7.31 -25.86
CA GLY A 248 1.64 6.01 -26.16
C GLY A 248 1.52 4.92 -25.09
N ASN A 249 2.47 3.98 -25.12
CA ASN A 249 2.47 2.76 -24.31
C ASN A 249 3.91 2.33 -23.93
N ALA A 250 4.10 1.10 -23.46
CA ALA A 250 5.38 0.58 -23.00
C ALA A 250 6.44 0.36 -24.12
N GLU A 251 6.06 0.43 -25.40
CA GLU A 251 7.00 0.35 -26.54
C GLU A 251 7.82 1.64 -26.69
N ASN A 252 7.31 2.76 -26.18
CA ASN A 252 8.03 4.02 -26.11
C ASN A 252 8.97 4.03 -24.90
N THR A 253 10.09 4.75 -25.01
CA THR A 253 11.12 4.75 -23.97
C THR A 253 11.45 6.15 -23.48
N PHE A 254 11.54 6.29 -22.16
CA PHE A 254 12.14 7.44 -21.49
C PHE A 254 13.46 6.98 -20.86
N THR A 255 14.58 7.41 -21.42
CA THR A 255 15.91 6.95 -21.03
C THR A 255 16.62 8.00 -20.18
N VAL A 256 16.92 7.66 -18.92
CA VAL A 256 17.82 8.42 -18.06
C VAL A 256 19.25 7.95 -18.37
N GLY A 257 19.98 8.73 -19.16
CA GLY A 257 21.34 8.41 -19.59
C GLY A 257 22.39 8.61 -18.49
N VAL A 258 23.64 8.27 -18.83
CA VAL A 258 24.80 8.49 -17.97
C VAL A 258 25.03 9.99 -17.73
N GLY A 259 25.32 10.37 -16.50
CA GLY A 259 25.48 11.76 -16.07
C GLY A 259 24.16 12.48 -15.81
N CYS A 260 23.04 11.76 -15.77
CA CYS A 260 21.72 12.32 -15.53
C CYS A 260 21.15 11.93 -14.17
N ARG A 261 20.29 12.83 -13.67
CA ARG A 261 19.41 12.54 -12.54
C ARG A 261 17.98 12.91 -12.93
N PHE A 262 17.05 12.03 -12.58
CA PHE A 262 15.63 12.17 -12.86
C PHE A 262 14.83 12.21 -11.56
N GLU A 263 13.94 13.20 -11.45
CA GLU A 263 13.05 13.40 -10.31
C GLU A 263 11.58 13.40 -10.72
N LEU A 264 10.79 12.54 -10.09
CA LEU A 264 9.34 12.66 -10.13
C LEU A 264 8.87 13.47 -8.92
N TYR A 265 8.10 14.53 -9.14
CA TYR A 265 7.60 15.37 -8.05
C TYR A 265 6.14 15.75 -8.26
N ASN A 266 5.38 15.81 -7.17
CA ASN A 266 3.93 16.02 -7.11
C ASN A 266 3.17 14.92 -7.86
N ALA A 267 2.50 14.01 -7.12
CA ALA A 267 1.77 12.86 -7.67
C ALA A 267 0.27 12.96 -7.36
N THR A 268 -0.52 13.41 -8.34
CA THR A 268 -1.97 13.62 -8.22
C THR A 268 -2.77 13.01 -9.38
N ILE A 269 -2.13 12.66 -10.51
CA ILE A 269 -2.84 12.20 -11.71
C ILE A 269 -2.34 10.84 -12.23
N LEU A 270 -3.27 9.89 -12.41
CA LEU A 270 -3.03 8.51 -12.89
C LEU A 270 -3.02 8.43 -14.44
N ASN A 271 -2.43 7.36 -15.00
CA ASN A 271 -2.54 6.93 -16.41
C ASN A 271 -1.87 7.80 -17.48
N LYS A 272 -0.83 8.57 -17.14
CA LYS A 272 -0.17 9.51 -18.06
C LYS A 272 1.26 9.13 -18.46
N LYS A 273 1.91 8.20 -17.75
CA LYS A 273 3.35 7.91 -17.88
C LYS A 273 3.57 6.42 -18.11
N LYS A 274 3.04 5.92 -19.24
CA LYS A 274 2.99 4.49 -19.60
C LYS A 274 4.23 3.95 -20.32
N TRP A 275 5.18 4.83 -20.64
CA TRP A 275 6.41 4.49 -21.33
C TRP A 275 7.32 3.63 -20.46
N THR A 276 8.20 2.86 -21.10
CA THR A 276 9.29 2.19 -20.40
C THR A 276 10.31 3.22 -19.91
N LEU A 277 10.50 3.32 -18.60
CA LEU A 277 11.56 4.11 -17.97
C LEU A 277 12.84 3.27 -17.92
N GLN A 278 13.80 3.59 -18.79
CA GLN A 278 15.11 2.95 -18.76
C GLN A 278 16.08 3.84 -17.99
N ILE A 279 16.64 3.34 -16.89
CA ILE A 279 17.66 4.06 -16.12
C ILE A 279 19.00 3.37 -16.37
N VAL A 280 19.91 4.09 -17.00
CA VAL A 280 21.25 3.60 -17.31
C VAL A 280 22.18 3.96 -16.16
N LYS A 281 22.86 2.96 -15.61
CA LYS A 281 23.73 3.17 -14.45
C LYS A 281 24.96 4.01 -14.78
N ASP A 282 25.33 4.90 -13.87
CA ASP A 282 26.57 5.66 -13.89
C ASP A 282 27.28 5.70 -12.52
N ALA A 283 28.38 6.46 -12.44
CA ALA A 283 29.14 6.68 -11.21
C ALA A 283 28.62 7.87 -10.37
N HIS A 284 27.53 8.54 -10.77
CA HIS A 284 26.97 9.71 -10.09
C HIS A 284 25.90 9.33 -9.06
N SER A 285 25.51 10.28 -8.20
CA SER A 285 24.55 10.02 -7.13
C SER A 285 23.11 9.88 -7.64
N THR A 286 22.41 8.87 -7.13
CA THR A 286 20.99 8.52 -7.28
C THR A 286 20.30 9.01 -8.56
N PRO A 287 20.35 8.23 -9.65
CA PRO A 287 19.82 8.65 -10.96
C PRO A 287 18.29 8.76 -10.99
N PHE A 288 17.59 8.21 -10.00
CA PHE A 288 16.14 8.32 -9.86
C PHE A 288 15.74 8.70 -8.43
N GLN A 289 14.87 9.69 -8.33
CA GLN A 289 14.30 10.11 -7.06
C GLN A 289 12.84 10.54 -7.15
N THR A 290 12.16 10.56 -6.01
CA THR A 290 10.84 11.19 -5.86
C THR A 290 10.84 12.25 -4.77
N SER A 291 10.06 13.32 -4.95
CA SER A 291 9.96 14.40 -3.95
C SER A 291 8.60 15.12 -3.95
N ALA A 292 8.44 16.15 -3.09
CA ALA A 292 7.32 17.09 -3.04
C ALA A 292 5.93 16.48 -3.33
N GLY A 293 5.33 15.76 -2.39
CA GLY A 293 4.03 15.08 -2.60
C GLY A 293 4.14 13.68 -3.23
N GLY A 294 5.28 13.33 -3.84
CA GLY A 294 5.59 11.99 -4.37
C GLY A 294 5.67 11.92 -5.89
N GLY A 295 5.89 10.72 -6.42
CA GLY A 295 5.96 10.45 -7.86
C GLY A 295 5.06 9.30 -8.30
N TYR A 296 4.48 9.38 -9.49
CA TYR A 296 3.72 8.30 -10.11
C TYR A 296 4.35 7.89 -11.44
N TRP A 297 4.53 6.59 -11.68
CA TRP A 297 4.95 6.03 -12.97
C TRP A 297 4.14 4.78 -13.32
N ASP A 298 3.47 4.79 -14.48
CA ASP A 298 2.57 3.70 -14.92
C ASP A 298 3.31 2.57 -15.65
N GLY A 299 4.29 2.93 -16.49
CA GLY A 299 4.96 1.98 -17.39
C GLY A 299 6.08 1.18 -16.72
N PRO A 300 6.66 0.20 -17.45
CA PRO A 300 7.78 -0.60 -16.93
C PRO A 300 8.98 0.27 -16.54
N ILE A 301 9.78 -0.20 -15.57
CA ILE A 301 11.04 0.41 -15.14
C ILE A 301 12.16 -0.61 -15.34
N VAL A 302 13.15 -0.28 -16.15
CA VAL A 302 14.30 -1.13 -16.45
C VAL A 302 15.56 -0.49 -15.88
N LEU A 303 16.18 -1.17 -14.92
CA LEU A 303 17.44 -0.75 -14.30
C LEU A 303 18.61 -1.40 -15.05
N ASP A 304 19.17 -0.68 -16.03
CA ASP A 304 20.20 -1.15 -16.96
C ASP A 304 21.61 -1.06 -16.37
N ASN A 305 22.16 -2.22 -15.97
CA ASN A 305 23.48 -2.37 -15.36
C ASN A 305 24.61 -2.32 -16.40
N ARG A 306 25.06 -1.12 -16.76
CA ARG A 306 26.30 -0.94 -17.54
C ARG A 306 27.57 -0.84 -16.68
N ALA A 307 27.42 -0.79 -15.35
CA ALA A 307 28.50 -0.72 -14.37
C ALA A 307 28.23 -1.60 -13.12
N GLU A 308 29.28 -2.10 -12.47
CA GLU A 308 29.18 -2.96 -11.27
C GLU A 308 28.56 -2.24 -10.05
N GLY A 309 27.87 -2.98 -9.19
CA GLY A 309 27.28 -2.51 -7.92
C GLY A 309 25.75 -2.50 -7.85
N ASP A 310 25.23 -2.04 -6.72
CA ASP A 310 23.79 -2.02 -6.41
C ASP A 310 23.09 -0.73 -6.86
N TRP A 311 21.78 -0.81 -7.06
CA TRP A 311 20.94 0.34 -7.38
C TRP A 311 20.44 1.04 -6.13
N ASN A 312 20.47 2.37 -6.14
CA ASN A 312 19.91 3.18 -5.07
C ASN A 312 18.82 4.10 -5.65
N LEU A 313 17.57 3.87 -5.27
CA LEU A 313 16.41 4.67 -5.63
C LEU A 313 15.99 5.49 -4.41
N ALA A 314 16.07 6.82 -4.52
CA ALA A 314 15.84 7.72 -3.38
C ALA A 314 14.41 8.23 -3.32
N PHE A 315 13.85 8.28 -2.12
CA PHE A 315 12.54 8.84 -1.85
C PHE A 315 12.70 9.92 -0.79
N GLN A 316 12.25 11.14 -1.07
CA GLN A 316 12.51 12.27 -0.19
C GLN A 316 11.21 12.97 0.19
N ALA A 317 10.95 13.08 1.49
CA ALA A 317 9.98 14.04 2.02
C ALA A 317 10.56 15.46 1.89
N GLN A 318 9.72 16.46 1.65
CA GLN A 318 10.15 17.86 1.54
C GLN A 318 9.44 18.76 2.55
N LYS A 319 10.20 19.76 3.03
CA LYS A 319 9.69 20.86 3.84
C LYS A 319 9.39 22.05 2.93
N ILE A 320 8.11 22.33 2.70
CA ILE A 320 7.65 23.44 1.86
C ILE A 320 7.01 24.46 2.80
N ASN A 321 7.50 25.70 2.84
CA ASN A 321 6.93 26.79 3.66
C ASN A 321 6.70 26.40 5.13
N ALA A 322 7.66 25.70 5.73
CA ALA A 322 7.60 25.11 7.09
C ALA A 322 6.59 23.97 7.30
N VAL A 323 5.80 23.59 6.30
CA VAL A 323 4.94 22.39 6.32
C VAL A 323 5.74 21.20 5.85
N ILE A 324 5.76 20.13 6.65
CA ILE A 324 6.35 18.85 6.25
C ILE A 324 5.32 18.11 5.41
N THR A 325 5.63 17.90 4.13
CA THR A 325 4.80 17.11 3.23
C THR A 325 5.37 15.70 3.14
N THR A 326 4.57 14.69 3.49
CA THR A 326 5.00 13.31 3.32
C THR A 326 4.91 12.94 1.84
N ASN A 327 6.02 12.46 1.29
CA ASN A 327 6.07 11.95 -0.07
C ASN A 327 5.23 10.67 -0.18
N ARG A 328 4.36 10.60 -1.18
CA ARG A 328 3.55 9.40 -1.50
C ARG A 328 3.79 9.00 -2.94
N SER A 329 4.71 8.06 -3.13
CA SER A 329 5.09 7.58 -4.46
C SER A 329 4.45 6.26 -4.81
N THR A 330 4.10 6.07 -6.07
CA THR A 330 3.55 4.83 -6.62
C THR A 330 4.29 4.46 -7.89
N LEU A 331 4.90 3.27 -7.89
CA LEU A 331 5.50 2.66 -9.06
C LEU A 331 4.58 1.52 -9.49
N ALA A 332 3.78 1.77 -10.53
CA ALA A 332 2.73 0.86 -10.95
C ALA A 332 3.19 -0.19 -11.96
N GLY A 333 4.12 0.17 -12.85
CA GLY A 333 4.67 -0.77 -13.82
C GLY A 333 5.80 -1.63 -13.24
N ALA A 334 6.08 -2.74 -13.94
CA ALA A 334 7.06 -3.74 -13.52
C ALA A 334 8.48 -3.17 -13.44
N ILE A 335 9.15 -3.43 -12.31
CA ILE A 335 10.56 -3.08 -12.11
C ILE A 335 11.42 -4.30 -12.41
N SER A 336 12.37 -4.17 -13.33
CA SER A 336 13.33 -5.23 -13.66
C SER A 336 14.76 -4.79 -13.36
N ALA A 337 15.48 -5.62 -12.60
CA ALA A 337 16.86 -5.34 -12.19
C ALA A 337 17.70 -6.62 -12.06
N ALA A 338 18.87 -6.62 -12.71
CA ALA A 338 19.86 -7.70 -12.59
C ALA A 338 20.78 -7.57 -11.37
N SER A 339 20.83 -6.40 -10.74
CA SER A 339 21.54 -6.13 -9.49
C SER A 339 20.60 -6.02 -8.30
N ARG A 340 21.15 -5.97 -7.09
CA ARG A 340 20.38 -5.65 -5.88
C ARG A 340 19.86 -4.22 -5.98
N VAL A 341 18.63 -3.99 -5.51
CA VAL A 341 17.97 -2.68 -5.56
C VAL A 341 17.67 -2.21 -4.15
N LYS A 342 18.05 -0.98 -3.82
CA LYS A 342 17.77 -0.33 -2.54
C LYS A 342 16.79 0.83 -2.74
N PHE A 343 15.67 0.78 -2.04
CA PHE A 343 14.71 1.87 -1.87
C PHE A 343 14.97 2.53 -0.52
N TYR A 344 15.31 3.81 -0.50
CA TYR A 344 15.69 4.47 0.75
C TYR A 344 15.21 5.91 0.87
N ASN A 345 15.05 6.37 2.12
CA ASN A 345 14.80 7.78 2.40
C ASN A 345 16.08 8.60 2.28
N ALA A 346 16.11 9.54 1.33
CA ALA A 346 17.26 10.44 1.13
C ALA A 346 17.41 11.49 2.25
N ALA A 347 16.36 11.71 3.05
CA ALA A 347 16.31 12.67 4.14
C ALA A 347 15.85 11.98 5.44
N PRO A 348 16.72 11.20 6.11
CA PRO A 348 16.33 10.38 7.27
C PRO A 348 15.90 11.20 8.50
N THR A 349 16.16 12.50 8.53
CA THR A 349 15.67 13.43 9.58
C THR A 349 14.22 13.88 9.36
N LEU A 350 13.63 13.54 8.22
CA LEU A 350 12.24 13.83 7.87
C LEU A 350 11.39 12.54 7.94
N PRO A 351 10.05 12.66 8.03
CA PRO A 351 9.17 11.49 8.07
C PRO A 351 9.42 10.55 6.89
N ALA A 352 9.31 9.24 7.17
CA ALA A 352 9.48 8.20 6.17
C ALA A 352 8.52 8.41 4.97
N PRO A 353 9.02 8.38 3.73
CA PRO A 353 8.19 8.48 2.55
C PRO A 353 7.36 7.20 2.38
N TYR A 354 6.15 7.35 1.84
CA TYR A 354 5.31 6.24 1.43
C TYR A 354 5.66 5.82 0.01
N LEU A 355 5.91 4.53 -0.20
CA LEU A 355 6.16 3.91 -1.49
C LEU A 355 5.15 2.79 -1.71
N THR A 356 4.43 2.84 -2.82
CA THR A 356 3.55 1.76 -3.26
C THR A 356 4.15 1.07 -4.48
N LEU A 357 4.32 -0.25 -4.40
CA LEU A 357 4.69 -1.11 -5.53
C LEU A 357 3.44 -1.88 -5.98
N LYS A 358 3.01 -1.72 -7.23
CA LYS A 358 1.77 -2.35 -7.71
C LYS A 358 1.95 -3.54 -8.64
N SER A 359 3.07 -3.63 -9.33
CA SER A 359 3.22 -4.64 -10.39
C SER A 359 3.47 -6.04 -9.81
N PRO A 360 2.68 -7.06 -10.16
CA PRO A 360 2.98 -8.46 -9.82
C PRO A 360 4.23 -8.97 -10.54
N ASP A 361 4.60 -8.34 -11.66
CA ASP A 361 5.69 -8.78 -12.54
C ASP A 361 7.05 -8.16 -12.18
N ASN A 362 7.23 -7.68 -10.95
CA ASN A 362 8.54 -7.18 -10.52
C ASN A 362 9.59 -8.31 -10.56
N ALA A 363 10.81 -7.97 -10.95
CA ALA A 363 11.92 -8.92 -11.10
C ALA A 363 13.21 -8.36 -10.48
N PHE A 364 13.54 -8.84 -9.29
CA PHE A 364 14.75 -8.44 -8.54
C PHE A 364 15.71 -9.63 -8.40
N ALA A 365 16.61 -9.80 -9.37
CA ALA A 365 17.42 -11.02 -9.48
C ALA A 365 18.39 -11.27 -8.31
N LYS A 366 18.77 -10.23 -7.56
CA LYS A 366 19.72 -10.31 -6.43
C LYS A 366 19.16 -9.76 -5.11
N GLY A 367 17.84 -9.66 -5.00
CA GLY A 367 17.14 -9.17 -3.82
C GLY A 367 16.98 -7.65 -3.76
N VAL A 368 16.32 -7.21 -2.67
CA VAL A 368 15.90 -5.82 -2.47
C VAL A 368 16.21 -5.36 -1.05
N ASP A 369 16.53 -4.09 -0.90
CA ASP A 369 16.70 -3.40 0.38
C ASP A 369 15.68 -2.26 0.52
N PHE A 370 15.11 -2.13 1.71
CA PHE A 370 14.24 -1.03 2.10
C PHE A 370 14.81 -0.36 3.34
N SER A 371 15.05 0.95 3.31
CA SER A 371 15.65 1.67 4.44
C SER A 371 14.92 2.98 4.73
N ASN A 372 14.33 3.10 5.92
CA ASN A 372 13.63 4.30 6.39
C ASN A 372 12.41 4.69 5.52
N VAL A 373 11.69 3.71 4.99
CA VAL A 373 10.52 3.90 4.10
C VAL A 373 9.25 3.23 4.65
N CYS A 374 8.08 3.72 4.24
CA CYS A 374 6.80 3.05 4.46
C CYS A 374 6.33 2.41 3.15
N LEU A 375 6.54 1.10 3.02
CA LEU A 375 6.19 0.33 1.83
C LEU A 375 4.73 -0.12 1.88
N THR A 376 4.05 -0.09 0.74
CA THR A 376 2.77 -0.75 0.49
C THR A 376 2.93 -1.67 -0.71
N LEU A 377 2.61 -2.95 -0.53
CA LEU A 377 2.55 -3.95 -1.59
C LEU A 377 1.10 -4.05 -2.05
N ASP A 378 0.84 -3.75 -3.34
CA ASP A 378 -0.53 -3.69 -3.87
C ASP A 378 -0.95 -4.94 -4.65
N ALA A 379 -0.01 -5.86 -4.89
CA ALA A 379 -0.22 -7.12 -5.60
C ALA A 379 0.73 -8.21 -5.08
N ASP A 380 0.31 -9.48 -5.19
CA ASP A 380 1.22 -10.61 -5.05
C ASP A 380 2.27 -10.56 -6.18
N GLY A 381 3.55 -10.72 -5.85
CA GLY A 381 4.67 -10.47 -6.76
C GLY A 381 5.20 -9.02 -6.77
N ALA A 382 4.53 -8.05 -6.13
CA ALA A 382 5.09 -6.70 -5.94
C ALA A 382 6.42 -6.73 -5.16
N LEU A 383 6.53 -7.66 -4.22
CA LEU A 383 7.79 -8.15 -3.66
C LEU A 383 7.89 -9.65 -3.95
N PRO A 384 8.58 -10.08 -5.02
CA PRO A 384 8.58 -11.47 -5.47
C PRO A 384 9.23 -12.43 -4.48
N SER A 385 8.60 -13.57 -4.19
CA SER A 385 9.21 -14.67 -3.41
C SER A 385 10.57 -15.12 -3.98
N ALA A 386 10.70 -15.11 -5.31
CA ALA A 386 11.91 -15.51 -6.02
C ALA A 386 13.09 -14.51 -5.91
N CYS A 387 12.92 -13.34 -5.29
CA CYS A 387 14.03 -12.38 -5.15
C CYS A 387 15.07 -12.78 -4.09
N GLY A 388 14.86 -13.92 -3.40
CA GLY A 388 15.78 -14.45 -2.40
C GLY A 388 15.60 -13.76 -1.06
N THR A 389 16.23 -12.58 -0.87
CA THR A 389 16.22 -11.88 0.42
C THR A 389 15.85 -10.40 0.28
N ALA A 390 14.83 -10.00 1.02
CA ALA A 390 14.45 -8.62 1.27
C ALA A 390 15.08 -8.14 2.58
N VAL A 391 15.99 -7.18 2.55
CA VAL A 391 16.53 -6.56 3.77
C VAL A 391 15.73 -5.31 4.10
N VAL A 392 15.29 -5.19 5.35
CA VAL A 392 14.37 -4.12 5.77
C VAL A 392 14.94 -3.46 7.02
N GLU A 393 15.21 -2.16 6.91
CA GLU A 393 15.87 -1.35 7.92
C GLU A 393 14.99 -0.15 8.31
N ASN A 394 14.59 -0.05 9.58
CA ASN A 394 13.83 1.10 10.09
C ASN A 394 12.59 1.45 9.23
N ALA A 395 11.88 0.44 8.75
CA ALA A 395 10.87 0.57 7.72
C ALA A 395 9.59 -0.20 8.08
N SER A 396 8.48 0.21 7.48
CA SER A 396 7.20 -0.49 7.60
C SER A 396 6.80 -1.11 6.27
N ILE A 397 6.16 -2.28 6.31
CA ILE A 397 5.55 -2.92 5.14
C ILE A 397 4.06 -3.09 5.43
N ASN A 398 3.23 -2.55 4.55
CA ASN A 398 1.79 -2.71 4.57
C ASN A 398 1.36 -3.51 3.35
N PHE A 399 0.27 -4.25 3.47
CA PHE A 399 -0.28 -5.06 2.40
C PHE A 399 -1.65 -4.54 2.01
N ASN A 400 -1.97 -4.60 0.73
CA ASN A 400 -3.31 -4.31 0.25
C ASN A 400 -4.27 -5.43 0.67
N ALA A 401 -5.34 -5.05 1.39
CA ALA A 401 -6.38 -5.95 1.86
C ALA A 401 -7.19 -6.63 0.73
N ALA A 402 -7.15 -6.08 -0.49
CA ALA A 402 -7.80 -6.68 -1.65
C ALA A 402 -7.03 -7.88 -2.23
N VAL A 403 -5.76 -8.07 -1.85
CA VAL A 403 -4.95 -9.22 -2.31
C VAL A 403 -5.25 -10.42 -1.43
N ALA A 404 -5.71 -11.50 -2.06
CA ALA A 404 -6.17 -12.71 -1.36
C ALA A 404 -5.07 -13.43 -0.58
N SER A 405 -3.84 -13.45 -1.11
CA SER A 405 -2.66 -14.05 -0.46
C SER A 405 -1.38 -13.54 -1.12
N TYR A 406 -0.31 -13.39 -0.34
CA TYR A 406 1.03 -13.05 -0.82
C TYR A 406 2.00 -14.24 -0.65
N GLU A 407 2.86 -14.46 -1.65
CA GLU A 407 4.03 -15.33 -1.56
C GLU A 407 5.29 -14.46 -1.49
N LEU A 408 5.91 -14.39 -0.31
CA LEU A 408 6.95 -13.40 0.00
C LEU A 408 8.33 -14.06 0.20
N PRO A 409 9.44 -13.33 -0.05
CA PRO A 409 10.81 -13.86 0.04
C PRO A 409 11.24 -14.07 1.50
N VAL A 410 12.53 -14.34 1.74
CA VAL A 410 13.07 -14.28 3.11
C VAL A 410 13.21 -12.81 3.52
N LEU A 411 12.62 -12.44 4.66
CA LEU A 411 12.79 -11.13 5.28
C LEU A 411 14.03 -11.14 6.19
N ARG A 412 14.92 -10.16 6.03
CA ARG A 412 16.01 -9.90 6.97
C ARG A 412 15.84 -8.53 7.60
N SER A 413 15.55 -8.47 8.89
CA SER A 413 15.29 -7.20 9.57
C SER A 413 16.57 -6.58 10.14
N SER A 414 16.64 -5.26 10.12
CA SER A 414 17.61 -4.44 10.85
C SER A 414 16.87 -3.22 11.45
N GLY A 415 17.31 -2.72 12.61
CA GLY A 415 16.61 -1.62 13.29
C GLY A 415 15.14 -1.94 13.60
N ASN A 416 14.24 -0.96 13.51
CA ASN A 416 12.83 -1.14 13.85
C ASN A 416 11.99 -1.46 12.61
N VAL A 417 11.44 -2.67 12.52
CA VAL A 417 10.61 -3.12 11.40
C VAL A 417 9.18 -3.37 11.86
N THR A 418 8.21 -2.86 11.10
CA THR A 418 6.79 -3.14 11.34
C THR A 418 6.12 -3.77 10.12
N LEU A 419 5.28 -4.76 10.35
CA LEU A 419 4.53 -5.47 9.29
C LEU A 419 3.02 -5.31 9.55
N GLY A 420 2.31 -4.69 8.61
CA GLY A 420 0.87 -4.48 8.64
C GLY A 420 0.07 -5.75 8.32
N ASP A 421 -1.25 -5.62 8.29
CA ASP A 421 -2.16 -6.74 8.03
C ASP A 421 -2.11 -7.16 6.55
N GLY A 422 -2.11 -8.46 6.28
CA GLY A 422 -2.05 -9.06 4.94
C GLY A 422 -2.09 -10.59 4.97
N GLN A 423 -2.61 -11.23 3.92
CA GLN A 423 -2.74 -12.69 3.86
C GLN A 423 -1.53 -13.37 3.22
N GLY A 424 -1.25 -14.64 3.52
CA GLY A 424 -0.19 -15.41 2.86
C GLY A 424 1.02 -15.69 3.74
N SER A 425 2.20 -15.87 3.14
CA SER A 425 3.39 -16.30 3.89
C SER A 425 4.72 -15.72 3.38
N TRP A 426 5.62 -15.48 4.33
CA TRP A 426 7.05 -15.26 4.10
C TRP A 426 7.79 -16.59 4.07
N ALA A 427 8.73 -16.73 3.13
CA ALA A 427 9.66 -17.86 3.07
C ALA A 427 10.58 -17.95 4.30
N GLY A 428 10.63 -16.89 5.12
CA GLY A 428 11.31 -16.91 6.41
C GLY A 428 11.57 -15.51 6.95
N LEU A 429 11.98 -15.43 8.20
CA LEU A 429 12.45 -14.22 8.84
C LEU A 429 13.79 -14.46 9.53
N VAL A 430 14.77 -13.60 9.24
CA VAL A 430 16.05 -13.53 9.94
C VAL A 430 16.11 -12.20 10.67
N LYS A 431 15.92 -12.24 11.98
CA LYS A 431 15.96 -11.08 12.86
C LYS A 431 17.40 -10.83 13.33
N THR A 432 18.04 -9.76 12.85
CA THR A 432 19.42 -9.45 13.31
C THR A 432 19.44 -8.86 14.71
N ALA A 433 20.59 -8.96 15.39
CA ALA A 433 20.82 -8.38 16.71
C ALA A 433 20.55 -6.87 16.70
N GLY A 434 19.91 -6.38 17.76
CA GLY A 434 19.54 -4.98 17.89
C GLY A 434 18.34 -4.53 17.04
N SER A 435 17.80 -5.39 16.17
CA SER A 435 16.54 -5.11 15.49
C SER A 435 15.34 -5.40 16.40
N THR A 436 14.23 -4.70 16.17
CA THR A 436 12.91 -5.05 16.69
C THR A 436 11.98 -5.31 15.51
N VAL A 437 11.15 -6.34 15.63
CA VAL A 437 10.14 -6.65 14.61
C VAL A 437 8.79 -6.68 15.29
N ALA A 438 7.85 -5.86 14.82
CA ALA A 438 6.47 -5.87 15.29
C ALA A 438 5.54 -6.20 14.12
N CYS A 439 4.88 -7.35 14.22
CA CYS A 439 3.93 -7.83 13.26
C CYS A 439 2.52 -7.54 13.77
N SER A 440 1.65 -7.09 12.88
CA SER A 440 0.22 -6.98 13.14
C SER A 440 -0.41 -8.37 13.35
N ALA A 441 -1.62 -8.34 13.90
CA ALA A 441 -2.52 -9.46 14.12
C ALA A 441 -2.65 -10.40 12.92
N ASN A 442 -2.85 -9.80 11.75
CA ASN A 442 -3.15 -10.52 10.52
C ASN A 442 -2.02 -10.35 9.52
N SER A 443 -0.77 -10.19 9.95
CA SER A 443 0.37 -10.18 9.04
C SER A 443 0.58 -11.55 8.36
N PRO A 444 1.21 -11.60 7.17
CA PRO A 444 1.55 -12.87 6.53
C PRO A 444 2.40 -13.76 7.44
N ALA A 445 2.11 -15.06 7.44
CA ALA A 445 2.75 -16.04 8.32
C ALA A 445 4.23 -16.24 7.97
N PHE A 446 5.00 -16.84 8.89
CA PHE A 446 6.41 -17.16 8.65
C PHE A 446 6.62 -18.66 8.65
N THR A 447 7.19 -19.17 7.56
CA THR A 447 7.59 -20.59 7.50
C THR A 447 8.77 -20.87 8.44
N THR A 448 9.74 -19.95 8.51
CA THR A 448 10.90 -20.04 9.41
C THR A 448 11.13 -18.73 10.18
N LEU A 449 11.57 -18.83 11.43
CA LEU A 449 11.93 -17.72 12.30
C LEU A 449 13.34 -17.95 12.87
N HIS A 450 14.32 -17.17 12.42
CA HIS A 450 15.68 -17.17 12.96
C HIS A 450 15.89 -15.90 13.77
N LEU A 451 16.09 -16.05 15.07
CA LEU A 451 16.09 -14.97 16.05
C LEU A 451 17.48 -14.78 16.65
N GLU A 452 18.05 -13.58 16.49
CA GLU A 452 19.14 -13.09 17.34
C GLU A 452 18.58 -12.35 18.57
N SER A 453 19.44 -11.67 19.35
CA SER A 453 19.06 -10.95 20.56
C SER A 453 18.01 -9.84 20.34
N GLY A 454 17.23 -9.54 21.38
CA GLY A 454 16.18 -8.50 21.35
C GLY A 454 14.77 -9.07 21.17
N THR A 455 13.81 -8.21 20.84
CA THR A 455 12.38 -8.56 20.90
C THR A 455 11.74 -8.61 19.50
N MET A 456 10.97 -9.67 19.25
CA MET A 456 9.99 -9.77 18.17
C MET A 456 8.59 -9.85 18.78
N THR A 457 7.61 -9.19 18.19
CA THR A 457 6.21 -9.26 18.60
C THR A 457 5.36 -9.72 17.42
N LEU A 458 4.63 -10.81 17.61
CA LEU A 458 3.51 -11.21 16.75
C LEU A 458 2.23 -10.73 17.41
N GLY A 459 1.47 -9.88 16.69
CA GLY A 459 0.22 -9.33 17.16
C GLY A 459 -0.83 -10.41 17.42
N GLU A 460 -1.77 -10.09 18.30
CA GLU A 460 -2.92 -10.96 18.58
C GLU A 460 -3.78 -11.09 17.33
N PRO A 461 -4.06 -12.30 16.81
CA PRO A 461 -5.03 -12.47 15.72
C PRO A 461 -6.32 -11.71 16.05
N ASP A 462 -7.01 -11.16 15.04
CA ASP A 462 -8.22 -10.36 15.30
C ASP A 462 -9.17 -11.12 16.25
N ARG A 463 -9.69 -10.43 17.27
CA ARG A 463 -10.51 -11.01 18.34
C ARG A 463 -11.73 -11.77 17.82
N ASN A 464 -12.13 -11.52 16.58
CA ASN A 464 -13.18 -12.25 15.86
C ASN A 464 -12.76 -13.66 15.39
N PHE A 465 -11.46 -13.97 15.33
CA PHE A 465 -10.91 -15.30 14.99
C PHE A 465 -10.98 -16.30 16.16
N ASN A 466 -11.47 -15.86 17.31
CA ASN A 466 -11.73 -16.68 18.48
C ASN A 466 -13.12 -17.32 18.37
N VAL A 467 -13.26 -18.33 17.52
CA VAL A 467 -14.54 -19.00 17.34
C VAL A 467 -14.78 -19.96 18.50
N GLY A 468 -15.72 -19.58 19.35
CA GLY A 468 -16.36 -20.36 20.42
C GLY A 468 -17.43 -19.48 21.07
N LEU A 469 -18.61 -20.04 21.36
CA LEU A 469 -19.62 -19.35 22.17
C LEU A 469 -18.98 -18.94 23.49
N HIS A 470 -18.77 -17.64 23.69
CA HIS A 470 -18.44 -17.10 25.00
C HIS A 470 -19.76 -16.81 25.73
N GLU A 471 -19.93 -17.36 26.93
CA GLU A 471 -20.95 -16.86 27.85
C GLU A 471 -20.72 -15.35 28.04
N GLY A 472 -21.70 -14.53 27.67
CA GLY A 472 -21.65 -13.10 27.94
C GLY A 472 -21.68 -12.85 29.45
N HIS A 473 -21.06 -11.75 29.89
CA HIS A 473 -20.96 -11.34 31.29
C HIS A 473 -22.27 -11.58 32.07
N LYS A 474 -22.20 -12.38 33.14
CA LYS A 474 -23.25 -12.46 34.16
C LYS A 474 -23.19 -11.22 35.04
N ALA A 475 -24.20 -10.35 34.95
CA ALA A 475 -24.41 -9.28 35.92
C ALA A 475 -25.49 -9.74 36.91
N TYR A 476 -25.11 -10.01 38.16
CA TYR A 476 -26.04 -10.34 39.24
C TYR A 476 -26.48 -9.06 39.97
N ALA A 477 -27.76 -8.92 40.24
CA ALA A 477 -28.30 -8.01 41.25
C ALA A 477 -29.35 -8.80 42.07
N TYR A 478 -29.13 -8.93 43.39
CA TYR A 478 -29.99 -9.72 44.27
C TYR A 478 -31.12 -8.88 44.91
N TRP A 479 -32.25 -9.55 45.22
CA TRP A 479 -33.36 -9.02 46.02
C TRP A 479 -33.50 -9.80 47.35
N TRP A 480 -33.96 -9.11 48.40
CA TRP A 480 -34.67 -9.72 49.55
C TRP A 480 -36.14 -9.25 49.52
N LYS A 481 -37.09 -10.11 49.89
CA LYS A 481 -38.43 -9.72 50.34
C LYS A 481 -38.64 -10.29 51.74
N ASP A 482 -39.10 -9.44 52.64
CA ASP A 482 -39.20 -9.69 54.09
C ASP A 482 -39.69 -11.11 54.47
N GLY A 483 -38.93 -11.74 55.37
CA GLY A 483 -39.46 -12.74 56.30
C GLY A 483 -39.50 -14.21 55.86
N GLN A 484 -39.01 -14.58 54.67
CA GLN A 484 -38.77 -16.00 54.34
C GLN A 484 -37.35 -16.23 53.81
N ALA A 485 -36.81 -17.42 54.09
CA ALA A 485 -35.44 -17.82 53.80
C ALA A 485 -35.02 -17.47 52.36
N PRO A 486 -33.74 -17.13 52.12
CA PRO A 486 -33.24 -16.75 50.80
C PRO A 486 -33.59 -17.83 49.77
N TYR A 487 -34.49 -17.50 48.85
CA TYR A 487 -34.78 -18.35 47.69
C TYR A 487 -33.57 -18.28 46.76
N MET A 488 -32.69 -19.28 46.85
CA MET A 488 -31.52 -19.35 45.98
C MET A 488 -31.97 -19.57 44.53
N ALA A 489 -31.51 -18.71 43.61
CA ALA A 489 -31.74 -18.86 42.18
C ALA A 489 -31.27 -20.23 41.63
N SER A 490 -30.34 -20.90 42.33
CA SER A 490 -29.92 -22.28 42.02
C SER A 490 -31.10 -23.26 41.97
N ALA A 491 -32.13 -23.09 42.80
CA ALA A 491 -33.28 -24.00 42.84
C ALA A 491 -34.14 -23.98 41.56
N HIS A 492 -34.04 -22.92 40.75
CA HIS A 492 -34.75 -22.83 39.45
C HIS A 492 -33.84 -22.99 38.25
N CYS A 493 -32.53 -22.76 38.39
CA CYS A 493 -31.54 -23.02 37.33
C CYS A 493 -31.20 -24.52 37.19
N ASP A 494 -31.32 -25.30 38.29
CA ASP A 494 -31.00 -26.73 38.31
C ASP A 494 -32.22 -27.63 38.08
N GLY A 495 -33.42 -27.06 38.03
CA GLY A 495 -34.63 -27.80 37.64
C GLY A 495 -34.53 -28.15 36.16
N ALA A 496 -34.50 -29.44 35.84
CA ALA A 496 -34.35 -30.01 34.50
C ALA A 496 -35.37 -29.56 33.44
N ASP A 497 -36.25 -28.58 33.73
CA ASP A 497 -37.33 -28.13 32.87
C ASP A 497 -37.29 -26.62 32.51
N ASN A 498 -36.46 -25.75 33.12
CA ASN A 498 -36.67 -24.29 32.99
C ASN A 498 -35.54 -23.44 32.37
N CYS A 499 -34.41 -24.02 31.94
CA CYS A 499 -33.32 -23.28 31.27
C CYS A 499 -32.76 -24.02 30.04
N HIS A 500 -33.61 -24.61 29.20
CA HIS A 500 -33.14 -25.26 27.96
C HIS A 500 -32.88 -24.28 26.81
N THR A 501 -31.98 -23.34 27.04
CA THR A 501 -31.01 -22.91 26.03
C THR A 501 -29.65 -23.36 26.55
N ASN A 502 -29.32 -24.62 26.27
CA ASN A 502 -28.04 -25.32 26.46
C ASN A 502 -27.21 -24.95 27.71
N LEU A 503 -27.05 -25.92 28.63
CA LEU A 503 -25.91 -25.98 29.55
C LEU A 503 -24.59 -25.79 28.77
N ILE A 504 -24.08 -24.56 28.72
CA ILE A 504 -22.65 -24.27 28.56
C ILE A 504 -22.20 -23.74 29.91
N THR A 505 -22.04 -24.63 30.88
CA THR A 505 -21.43 -24.30 32.16
C THR A 505 -19.95 -24.62 32.11
N SER A 506 -19.12 -23.65 31.75
CA SER A 506 -17.77 -23.53 32.31
C SER A 506 -17.84 -22.51 33.45
N THR A 507 -17.80 -23.03 34.68
CA THR A 507 -17.63 -22.35 35.98
C THR A 507 -17.36 -20.84 36.00
N VAL A 508 -18.20 -20.08 36.73
CA VAL A 508 -18.03 -18.64 37.02
C VAL A 508 -17.62 -18.40 38.48
N ARG A 509 -16.65 -17.50 38.72
CA ARG A 509 -16.39 -16.82 40.02
C ARG A 509 -16.61 -15.30 39.89
N VAL A 510 -17.64 -14.77 40.58
CA VAL A 510 -17.87 -13.46 41.31
C VAL A 510 -17.45 -12.12 40.62
N ALA A 511 -18.13 -10.95 40.67
CA ALA A 511 -18.73 -10.22 41.80
C ALA A 511 -19.66 -9.02 41.42
N TYR A 512 -20.71 -8.77 42.21
CA TYR A 512 -20.95 -7.48 42.91
C TYR A 512 -21.98 -7.71 44.04
N GLU A 513 -21.66 -7.28 45.27
CA GLU A 513 -22.59 -7.24 46.40
C GLU A 513 -23.03 -5.78 46.61
N ALA A 514 -24.33 -5.53 46.53
CA ALA A 514 -24.97 -4.31 47.02
C ALA A 514 -25.93 -4.71 48.15
N TYR A 515 -25.78 -4.11 49.32
CA TYR A 515 -26.31 -4.62 50.59
C TYR A 515 -27.59 -3.89 51.05
N SER A 516 -28.18 -2.96 50.27
CA SER A 516 -29.31 -2.16 50.78
C SER A 516 -30.46 -1.86 49.79
N PRO A 517 -31.73 -1.81 50.26
CA PRO A 517 -32.89 -1.52 49.41
C PRO A 517 -32.84 -0.09 48.84
N GLY A 518 -33.00 0.05 47.52
CA GLY A 518 -33.11 1.35 46.83
C GLY A 518 -31.85 1.84 46.12
N GLU A 519 -30.77 1.05 46.08
CA GLU A 519 -29.55 1.43 45.36
C GLU A 519 -29.76 1.49 43.84
N GLN A 520 -29.14 2.51 43.23
CA GLN A 520 -29.09 2.71 41.79
C GLN A 520 -27.77 2.12 41.26
N ALA A 521 -27.83 1.28 40.23
CA ALA A 521 -26.65 0.75 39.54
C ALA A 521 -26.51 1.41 38.16
N LEU A 522 -25.27 1.67 37.73
CA LEU A 522 -25.00 2.08 36.35
C LEU A 522 -25.29 0.89 35.43
N ASN A 523 -26.20 1.07 34.47
CA ASN A 523 -26.31 0.14 33.35
C ASN A 523 -25.11 0.29 32.40
N GLU A 524 -24.98 -0.58 31.41
CA GLU A 524 -23.86 -0.54 30.44
C GLU A 524 -23.79 0.74 29.57
N PHE A 525 -24.75 1.66 29.68
CA PHE A 525 -24.76 2.97 29.03
C PHE A 525 -24.36 4.11 29.98
N GLY A 526 -23.92 3.79 31.20
CA GLY A 526 -23.53 4.78 32.20
C GLY A 526 -24.71 5.51 32.84
N VAL A 527 -25.92 4.94 32.80
CA VAL A 527 -27.13 5.53 33.40
C VAL A 527 -27.49 4.80 34.69
N LEU A 528 -27.65 5.56 35.79
CA LEU A 528 -28.10 5.02 37.07
C LEU A 528 -29.57 4.56 36.99
N VAL A 529 -29.82 3.28 37.25
CA VAL A 529 -31.14 2.65 37.29
C VAL A 529 -31.38 2.00 38.65
N THR A 530 -32.59 2.17 39.20
CA THR A 530 -33.01 1.50 40.44
C THR A 530 -33.19 0.00 40.18
N ALA A 531 -32.42 -0.84 40.86
CA ALA A 531 -32.33 -2.27 40.55
C ALA A 531 -33.61 -3.04 40.95
N ASN A 532 -34.33 -3.58 39.96
CA ASN A 532 -35.56 -4.35 40.16
C ASN A 532 -35.61 -5.68 39.35
N GLY A 533 -34.48 -6.37 39.15
CA GLY A 533 -34.44 -7.62 38.37
C GLY A 533 -33.03 -8.09 38.03
N TYR A 534 -32.92 -9.14 37.21
CA TYR A 534 -31.63 -9.59 36.63
C TYR A 534 -31.73 -9.69 35.11
N ALA A 535 -30.59 -9.61 34.43
CA ALA A 535 -30.51 -9.71 32.98
C ALA A 535 -29.40 -10.67 32.54
N PHE A 536 -29.67 -11.40 31.47
CA PHE A 536 -28.70 -12.23 30.76
C PHE A 536 -28.45 -11.66 29.38
N SER A 537 -27.23 -11.84 28.89
CA SER A 537 -26.81 -11.40 27.58
C SER A 537 -25.97 -12.52 26.95
N TYR A 538 -26.46 -13.06 25.84
CA TYR A 538 -25.75 -14.04 25.01
C TYR A 538 -25.25 -13.34 23.75
N THR A 539 -23.96 -13.45 23.47
CA THR A 539 -23.35 -12.88 22.26
C THR A 539 -22.50 -13.95 21.59
N GLY A 540 -22.45 -13.93 20.26
CA GLY A 540 -21.64 -14.87 19.51
C GLY A 540 -21.89 -14.73 18.01
N TYR A 541 -21.65 -15.80 17.27
CA TYR A 541 -21.87 -15.84 15.82
C TYR A 541 -22.79 -17.01 15.47
N ILE A 542 -23.68 -16.79 14.50
CA ILE A 542 -24.46 -17.82 13.80
C ILE A 542 -23.94 -17.92 12.36
N TRP A 543 -23.89 -19.13 11.80
CA TRP A 543 -23.28 -19.35 10.50
C TRP A 543 -24.32 -19.59 9.39
N ASN A 544 -24.20 -18.86 8.29
CA ASN A 544 -24.91 -19.14 7.06
C ASN A 544 -23.99 -19.94 6.12
N HIS A 545 -24.38 -21.19 5.85
CA HIS A 545 -23.62 -22.11 4.98
C HIS A 545 -23.90 -21.93 3.49
N ASP A 546 -24.88 -21.11 3.13
CA ASP A 546 -25.17 -20.83 1.73
C ASP A 546 -24.15 -19.84 1.14
N ALA A 547 -23.79 -20.05 -0.14
CA ALA A 547 -22.84 -19.19 -0.87
C ALA A 547 -23.37 -17.77 -1.15
N THR A 548 -24.63 -17.49 -0.78
CA THR A 548 -25.31 -16.21 -0.99
C THR A 548 -25.99 -15.74 0.28
N ASN A 549 -26.36 -14.46 0.34
CA ASN A 549 -27.17 -13.95 1.44
C ASN A 549 -28.48 -14.73 1.54
N VAL A 550 -28.86 -15.12 2.75
CA VAL A 550 -30.15 -15.80 3.02
C VAL A 550 -30.96 -14.99 4.02
N THR A 551 -32.26 -15.21 4.03
CA THR A 551 -33.15 -14.62 5.03
C THR A 551 -33.63 -15.70 5.96
N TRP A 552 -33.30 -15.58 7.25
CA TRP A 552 -33.85 -16.44 8.30
C TRP A 552 -34.84 -15.65 9.13
N THR A 553 -35.87 -16.32 9.63
CA THR A 553 -36.76 -15.76 10.65
C THR A 553 -36.32 -16.25 12.02
N PHE A 554 -36.26 -15.37 13.01
CA PHE A 554 -36.09 -15.73 14.41
C PHE A 554 -37.40 -15.52 15.14
N ALA A 555 -37.73 -16.39 16.09
CA ALA A 555 -38.91 -16.27 16.94
C ALA A 555 -38.56 -16.57 18.39
N ALA A 556 -39.29 -15.97 19.32
CA ALA A 556 -38.99 -16.02 20.74
C ALA A 556 -40.23 -15.91 21.62
N SER A 557 -40.22 -16.65 22.72
CA SER A 557 -41.37 -16.81 23.64
C SER A 557 -41.01 -16.66 25.13
N GLU A 558 -39.94 -15.93 25.46
CA GLU A 558 -39.45 -15.78 26.85
C GLU A 558 -40.28 -14.79 27.67
N GLN A 559 -40.38 -15.03 28.98
CA GLN A 559 -40.77 -14.04 29.99
C GLN A 559 -39.53 -13.41 30.64
N THR A 560 -39.46 -12.10 30.96
CA THR A 560 -40.43 -10.99 30.82
C THR A 560 -40.07 -9.97 29.73
N VAL A 561 -38.79 -9.72 29.46
CA VAL A 561 -38.33 -8.90 28.34
C VAL A 561 -37.22 -9.62 27.60
N SER A 562 -37.21 -9.57 26.27
CA SER A 562 -36.12 -10.12 25.46
C SER A 562 -35.90 -9.30 24.20
N LYS A 563 -34.66 -9.27 23.70
CA LYS A 563 -34.29 -8.53 22.49
C LYS A 563 -33.21 -9.28 21.73
N LEU A 564 -33.37 -9.45 20.43
CA LEU A 564 -32.38 -10.06 19.56
C LEU A 564 -31.88 -9.07 18.53
N PHE A 565 -30.57 -9.02 18.37
CA PHE A 565 -29.90 -8.37 17.26
C PHE A 565 -29.13 -9.39 16.44
N ILE A 566 -29.15 -9.24 15.12
CA ILE A 566 -28.28 -9.96 14.18
C ILE A 566 -27.56 -8.94 13.33
N ASN A 567 -26.23 -9.00 13.24
CA ASN A 567 -25.38 -8.02 12.55
C ASN A 567 -25.70 -6.56 12.96
N ASN A 568 -25.89 -6.34 14.27
CA ASN A 568 -26.33 -5.07 14.86
C ASN A 568 -27.71 -4.55 14.41
N VAL A 569 -28.48 -5.34 13.66
CA VAL A 569 -29.86 -5.03 13.29
C VAL A 569 -30.80 -5.62 14.34
N ASP A 570 -31.68 -4.78 14.87
CA ASP A 570 -32.75 -5.19 15.79
C ASP A 570 -33.74 -6.08 15.04
N ILE A 571 -33.78 -7.37 15.42
CA ILE A 571 -34.63 -8.35 14.76
C ILE A 571 -35.99 -8.41 15.44
N TYR A 572 -36.00 -8.42 16.77
CA TYR A 572 -37.22 -8.26 17.55
C TYR A 572 -36.91 -7.78 18.97
N GLY A 573 -37.92 -7.14 19.59
CA GLY A 573 -37.91 -6.77 21.00
C GLY A 573 -39.26 -7.03 21.69
N ARG A 574 -39.20 -7.51 22.94
CA ARG A 574 -40.34 -7.72 23.84
C ARG A 574 -40.15 -6.88 25.11
N GLN A 575 -41.10 -5.99 25.40
CA GLN A 575 -41.23 -5.30 26.69
C GLN A 575 -42.56 -5.70 27.33
N ALA A 576 -42.54 -6.16 28.59
CA ALA A 576 -43.76 -6.46 29.34
C ALA A 576 -44.21 -5.23 30.13
N THR A 577 -45.19 -4.48 29.61
CA THR A 577 -46.02 -3.60 30.44
C THR A 577 -47.39 -4.23 30.60
N ALA A 578 -47.57 -4.94 31.70
CA ALA A 578 -48.86 -5.50 32.11
C ALA A 578 -49.74 -4.38 32.69
N THR A 579 -50.35 -3.55 31.84
CA THR A 579 -51.33 -2.55 32.29
C THR A 579 -52.54 -2.32 31.37
N SER A 580 -52.72 -3.11 30.31
CA SER A 580 -53.94 -3.02 29.49
C SER A 580 -54.56 -4.41 29.25
N PRO A 581 -55.84 -4.64 29.63
CA PRO A 581 -56.60 -5.86 29.34
C PRO A 581 -56.78 -6.13 27.84
N GLU A 582 -56.50 -5.15 26.98
CA GLU A 582 -56.57 -5.31 25.52
C GLU A 582 -55.38 -6.09 24.94
N ASN A 583 -54.34 -6.35 25.74
CA ASN A 583 -53.17 -7.16 25.36
C ASN A 583 -53.20 -8.59 25.90
N GLU A 584 -54.24 -9.00 26.64
CA GLU A 584 -54.31 -10.34 27.24
C GLU A 584 -54.70 -11.44 26.25
N ASN A 585 -55.18 -11.08 25.06
CA ASN A 585 -55.70 -12.03 24.07
C ASN A 585 -54.91 -12.08 22.75
N ASN A 586 -53.66 -11.61 22.71
CA ASN A 586 -52.79 -11.80 21.54
C ASN A 586 -51.34 -12.18 21.92
N ALA A 587 -51.18 -13.50 22.11
CA ALA A 587 -50.08 -14.36 21.66
C ALA A 587 -48.63 -13.90 21.89
N ASP A 588 -48.01 -14.49 22.93
CA ASP A 588 -46.65 -14.32 23.46
C ASP A 588 -45.43 -14.61 22.56
N LEU A 589 -45.54 -14.53 21.22
CA LEU A 589 -44.41 -14.77 20.30
C LEU A 589 -43.99 -13.48 19.60
N ARG A 590 -42.68 -13.19 19.62
CA ARG A 590 -42.07 -12.15 18.78
C ARG A 590 -41.20 -12.81 17.74
N TYR A 591 -41.31 -12.35 16.50
CA TYR A 591 -40.47 -12.83 15.41
C TYR A 591 -40.01 -11.69 14.52
N GLY A 592 -38.89 -11.91 13.83
CA GLY A 592 -38.33 -10.97 12.88
C GLY A 592 -37.38 -11.67 11.92
N ASN A 593 -37.21 -11.07 10.74
CA ASN A 593 -36.28 -11.58 9.75
C ASN A 593 -34.91 -10.93 9.91
N ALA A 594 -33.86 -11.74 9.78
CA ALA A 594 -32.51 -11.26 9.58
C ALA A 594 -32.02 -11.67 8.21
N THR A 595 -31.27 -10.78 7.55
CA THR A 595 -30.42 -11.17 6.42
C THR A 595 -29.10 -11.68 6.98
N LEU A 596 -28.78 -12.93 6.67
CA LEU A 596 -27.49 -13.52 7.00
C LEU A 596 -26.61 -13.51 5.74
N HIS A 597 -25.42 -12.95 5.86
CA HIS A 597 -24.39 -13.01 4.83
C HIS A 597 -23.73 -14.38 4.80
N PRO A 598 -23.18 -14.85 3.66
CA PRO A 598 -22.36 -16.06 3.62
C PRO A 598 -21.31 -16.03 4.72
N GLY A 599 -21.23 -17.09 5.52
CA GLY A 599 -20.30 -17.18 6.66
C GLY A 599 -20.89 -16.71 7.99
N ALA A 600 -20.03 -16.15 8.86
CA ALA A 600 -20.39 -15.74 10.21
C ALA A 600 -21.27 -14.48 10.23
N ASN A 601 -22.31 -14.51 11.08
CA ASN A 601 -23.18 -13.38 11.36
C ASN A 601 -23.25 -13.17 12.86
N HIS A 602 -22.96 -11.96 13.32
CA HIS A 602 -22.95 -11.65 14.75
C HIS A 602 -24.37 -11.72 15.30
N PHE A 603 -24.58 -12.41 16.43
CA PHE A 603 -25.85 -12.39 17.14
C PHE A 603 -25.67 -11.86 18.56
N TRP A 604 -26.69 -11.14 19.03
CA TRP A 604 -26.75 -10.64 20.38
C TRP A 604 -28.16 -10.75 20.93
N TRP A 605 -28.33 -11.59 21.95
CA TRP A 605 -29.61 -11.88 22.56
C TRP A 605 -29.62 -11.49 24.03
N ARG A 606 -30.51 -10.59 24.40
CA ARG A 606 -30.65 -10.05 25.75
C ARG A 606 -31.97 -10.52 26.36
N ILE A 607 -31.94 -10.91 27.62
CA ILE A 607 -33.11 -11.34 28.38
C ILE A 607 -33.12 -10.57 29.70
N GLY A 608 -34.22 -9.92 30.02
CA GLY A 608 -34.42 -9.25 31.30
C GLY A 608 -35.59 -9.85 32.07
N VAL A 609 -35.38 -10.05 33.37
CA VAL A 609 -36.33 -10.66 34.29
C VAL A 609 -36.82 -9.61 35.29
N SER A 610 -38.13 -9.39 35.33
CA SER A 610 -38.84 -8.65 36.37
C SER A 610 -39.89 -9.57 36.99
N GLY A 611 -39.70 -10.02 38.24
CA GLY A 611 -40.64 -10.89 38.95
C GLY A 611 -40.13 -12.33 39.18
N THR A 612 -41.05 -13.27 39.46
CA THR A 612 -40.75 -14.64 39.96
C THR A 612 -40.73 -15.74 38.89
N LYS A 613 -40.87 -15.41 37.59
CA LYS A 613 -40.94 -16.40 36.50
C LYS A 613 -39.89 -16.11 35.43
N VAL A 614 -39.15 -17.15 35.03
CA VAL A 614 -37.97 -17.07 34.17
C VAL A 614 -38.04 -18.19 33.14
N GLY A 615 -37.63 -17.91 31.91
CA GLY A 615 -37.55 -18.90 30.84
C GLY A 615 -38.69 -18.79 29.83
N PRO A 616 -38.78 -19.77 28.91
CA PRO A 616 -39.89 -19.86 27.96
C PRO A 616 -41.25 -19.85 28.67
N LYS A 617 -42.26 -19.22 28.08
CA LYS A 617 -43.62 -19.23 28.63
C LYS A 617 -44.23 -20.64 28.48
N THR A 618 -44.05 -21.52 29.47
CA THR A 618 -44.44 -22.95 29.41
C THR A 618 -45.94 -23.24 29.59
N THR A 619 -46.79 -22.24 29.91
CA THR A 619 -48.23 -22.46 30.07
C THR A 619 -48.99 -22.33 28.75
N VAL A 620 -49.50 -23.46 28.25
CA VAL A 620 -50.27 -23.64 27.00
C VAL A 620 -51.43 -22.65 26.85
N ASN A 621 -52.06 -22.24 27.96
CA ASN A 621 -53.26 -21.37 27.94
C ASN A 621 -52.99 -19.89 27.58
N SER A 622 -51.73 -19.50 27.39
CA SER A 622 -51.36 -18.12 27.09
C SER A 622 -50.76 -17.91 25.69
N CYS A 623 -50.34 -18.98 25.02
CA CYS A 623 -49.91 -18.94 23.61
C CYS A 623 -50.62 -20.08 22.85
N PRO A 624 -51.87 -19.88 22.42
CA PRO A 624 -52.72 -20.98 21.93
C PRO A 624 -52.19 -21.66 20.65
N THR A 625 -51.21 -21.06 19.96
CA THR A 625 -50.63 -21.56 18.71
C THR A 625 -49.35 -22.38 18.88
N TRP A 626 -48.57 -22.17 19.95
CA TRP A 626 -47.30 -22.90 20.18
C TRP A 626 -47.44 -23.76 21.45
N THR A 627 -47.98 -24.96 21.28
CA THR A 627 -48.23 -25.91 22.38
C THR A 627 -47.07 -26.88 22.60
N ASP A 628 -46.11 -26.95 21.68
CA ASP A 628 -44.92 -27.79 21.78
C ASP A 628 -43.85 -27.09 22.62
N THR A 629 -43.63 -27.58 23.84
CA THR A 629 -42.64 -27.03 24.78
C THR A 629 -41.20 -27.15 24.28
N THR A 630 -40.92 -28.04 23.32
CA THR A 630 -39.60 -28.14 22.68
C THR A 630 -39.33 -27.01 21.69
N LYS A 631 -40.36 -26.29 21.25
CA LYS A 631 -40.24 -25.13 20.36
C LYS A 631 -40.37 -23.80 21.11
N MET A 632 -40.22 -23.81 22.43
CA MET A 632 -40.28 -22.58 23.24
C MET A 632 -38.89 -22.03 23.56
N GLY A 633 -38.78 -20.71 23.73
CA GLY A 633 -37.51 -19.97 23.81
C GLY A 633 -37.14 -19.35 22.46
N LEU A 634 -35.85 -19.03 22.27
CA LEU A 634 -35.34 -18.51 21.01
C LEU A 634 -35.18 -19.65 19.99
N VAL A 635 -35.85 -19.51 18.86
CA VAL A 635 -35.89 -20.46 17.75
C VAL A 635 -35.76 -19.74 16.41
N TYR A 636 -35.52 -20.47 15.32
CA TYR A 636 -35.28 -19.89 14.00
C TYR A 636 -35.85 -20.75 12.86
N ASP A 637 -36.13 -20.13 11.72
CA ASP A 637 -36.60 -20.76 10.48
C ASP A 637 -35.70 -20.32 9.32
N ARG A 638 -34.95 -21.28 8.75
CA ARG A 638 -33.99 -21.03 7.65
C ARG A 638 -34.65 -20.52 6.37
N GLN A 639 -35.95 -20.75 6.19
CA GLN A 639 -36.69 -20.31 5.00
C GLN A 639 -37.23 -18.88 5.11
N GLY A 640 -37.07 -18.22 6.27
CA GLY A 640 -37.42 -16.80 6.42
C GLY A 640 -38.93 -16.52 6.35
N ARG A 641 -39.79 -17.49 6.68
CA ARG A 641 -41.22 -17.47 6.35
C ARG A 641 -42.07 -16.55 7.24
N LEU A 642 -41.57 -16.06 8.38
CA LEU A 642 -42.39 -15.33 9.37
C LEU A 642 -43.69 -16.07 9.74
N SER A 643 -43.59 -17.40 9.87
CA SER A 643 -44.75 -18.26 10.10
C SER A 643 -45.22 -18.19 11.55
N ASN A 644 -46.52 -18.37 11.77
CA ASN A 644 -47.06 -18.58 13.12
C ASN A 644 -47.11 -20.07 13.50
N ASP A 645 -46.74 -20.97 12.60
CA ASP A 645 -46.72 -22.41 12.82
C ASP A 645 -45.40 -22.85 13.48
N PRO A 646 -45.42 -23.38 14.72
CA PRO A 646 -44.22 -23.82 15.44
C PRO A 646 -43.45 -24.92 14.70
N ALA A 647 -44.09 -25.70 13.83
CA ALA A 647 -43.44 -26.75 13.06
C ALA A 647 -42.40 -26.21 12.08
N ASN A 648 -42.50 -24.93 11.69
CA ASN A 648 -41.56 -24.28 10.78
C ASN A 648 -40.27 -23.80 11.46
N TYR A 649 -40.22 -23.83 12.79
CA TYR A 649 -39.09 -23.32 13.56
C TYR A 649 -38.27 -24.47 14.16
N GLU A 650 -36.96 -24.25 14.20
CA GLU A 650 -35.96 -25.10 14.79
C GLU A 650 -35.36 -24.41 16.02
N ARG A 651 -34.94 -25.20 17.01
CA ARG A 651 -34.27 -24.63 18.18
C ARG A 651 -32.88 -24.14 17.78
N LEU A 652 -32.44 -23.06 18.40
CA LEU A 652 -31.06 -22.58 18.29
C LEU A 652 -30.13 -23.49 19.12
N ILE A 653 -30.00 -24.76 18.73
CA ILE A 653 -29.16 -25.78 19.37
C ILE A 653 -27.84 -25.88 18.60
N ASN A 654 -26.73 -25.97 19.33
CA ASN A 654 -25.50 -26.50 18.76
C ASN A 654 -25.73 -28.00 18.52
N SER A 655 -25.84 -28.46 17.27
CA SER A 655 -25.86 -29.90 17.03
C SER A 655 -24.58 -30.50 17.61
N ALA A 656 -24.60 -31.77 18.03
CA ALA A 656 -23.37 -32.44 18.46
C ALA A 656 -22.29 -32.45 17.35
N ASP A 657 -22.71 -32.15 16.11
CA ASP A 657 -21.92 -32.04 14.89
C ASP A 657 -21.60 -30.58 14.49
N GLY A 658 -21.99 -29.57 15.29
CA GLY A 658 -21.55 -28.17 15.12
C GLY A 658 -22.37 -27.30 14.16
N ASP A 659 -23.44 -27.78 13.52
CA ASP A 659 -24.03 -27.19 12.30
C ASP A 659 -24.56 -25.74 12.42
N LEU A 660 -24.79 -25.23 13.62
CA LEU A 660 -25.33 -23.88 13.84
C LEU A 660 -24.34 -22.91 14.53
N PHE A 661 -23.46 -23.47 15.37
CA PHE A 661 -22.45 -22.78 16.15
C PHE A 661 -21.12 -23.53 15.99
N THR A 662 -20.54 -23.48 14.81
CA THR A 662 -19.28 -24.17 14.57
C THR A 662 -18.16 -23.44 15.32
N LEU A 663 -17.66 -24.03 16.41
CA LEU A 663 -16.21 -24.07 16.63
C LEU A 663 -15.62 -24.51 15.28
N THR A 664 -14.64 -23.79 14.75
CA THR A 664 -14.01 -24.13 13.48
C THR A 664 -13.69 -25.62 13.49
N ASP A 665 -14.48 -26.42 12.76
CA ASP A 665 -14.27 -27.87 12.71
C ASP A 665 -12.83 -28.07 12.22
N ASN A 666 -12.10 -28.96 12.89
CA ASN A 666 -10.69 -29.15 12.61
C ASN A 666 -10.44 -29.69 11.19
N ALA A 667 -11.49 -30.15 10.52
CA ALA A 667 -11.50 -30.54 9.12
C ALA A 667 -11.85 -29.40 8.14
N THR A 668 -12.23 -28.20 8.60
CA THR A 668 -12.59 -27.10 7.69
C THR A 668 -11.37 -26.40 7.13
N ALA A 669 -11.56 -25.78 5.96
CA ALA A 669 -10.52 -24.98 5.31
C ALA A 669 -10.14 -23.77 6.19
N GLU A 670 -11.08 -23.22 6.95
CA GLU A 670 -10.86 -22.09 7.87
C GLU A 670 -10.00 -22.50 9.07
N TYR A 671 -10.25 -23.66 9.68
CA TYR A 671 -9.39 -24.16 10.76
C TYR A 671 -7.99 -24.50 10.25
N THR A 672 -7.92 -25.12 9.07
CA THR A 672 -6.63 -25.45 8.43
C THR A 672 -5.84 -24.18 8.12
N ALA A 673 -6.46 -23.16 7.52
CA ALA A 673 -5.85 -21.86 7.28
C ALA A 673 -5.41 -21.18 8.59
N LEU A 674 -6.21 -21.30 9.65
CA LEU A 674 -5.88 -20.75 10.97
C LEU A 674 -4.68 -21.47 11.61
N ARG A 675 -4.66 -22.80 11.55
CA ARG A 675 -3.55 -23.63 12.04
C ARG A 675 -2.27 -23.31 11.28
N GLU A 676 -2.33 -23.20 9.96
CA GLU A 676 -1.17 -22.83 9.15
C GLU A 676 -0.65 -21.43 9.49
N ARG A 677 -1.53 -20.45 9.79
CA ARG A 677 -1.11 -19.10 10.20
C ARG A 677 -0.35 -19.05 11.53
N THR A 678 -0.66 -19.95 12.46
CA THR A 678 0.02 -20.03 13.78
C THR A 678 1.13 -21.07 13.81
N THR A 679 1.39 -21.74 12.68
CA THR A 679 2.44 -22.75 12.54
C THR A 679 3.72 -22.12 12.03
N VAL A 680 4.78 -22.22 12.84
CA VAL A 680 6.15 -21.95 12.45
C VAL A 680 6.81 -23.31 12.20
N ARG A 681 7.29 -23.57 10.99
CA ARG A 681 7.95 -24.85 10.69
C ARG A 681 9.28 -24.96 11.40
N HIS A 682 10.03 -23.85 11.46
CA HIS A 682 11.33 -23.82 12.12
C HIS A 682 11.50 -22.55 12.94
N LEU A 683 11.72 -22.68 14.25
CA LEU A 683 12.05 -21.58 15.15
C LEU A 683 13.46 -21.80 15.70
N GLU A 684 14.39 -20.93 15.33
CA GLU A 684 15.79 -21.01 15.76
C GLU A 684 16.20 -19.74 16.52
N ARG A 685 16.76 -19.89 17.71
CA ARG A 685 17.63 -18.86 18.29
C ARG A 685 19.03 -19.05 17.71
N LEU A 686 19.70 -18.03 17.18
CA LEU A 686 21.04 -18.18 16.60
C LEU A 686 22.16 -18.27 17.66
N SER A 687 23.21 -19.06 17.37
CA SER A 687 24.26 -19.41 18.33
C SER A 687 25.03 -18.18 18.84
N GLY A 688 25.34 -18.17 20.15
CA GLY A 688 26.12 -17.09 20.78
C GLY A 688 25.35 -15.79 21.01
N THR A 689 24.04 -15.76 20.77
CA THR A 689 23.19 -14.58 21.01
C THR A 689 22.37 -14.78 22.28
N SER A 690 22.43 -13.89 23.28
CA SER A 690 21.60 -13.99 24.49
C SER A 690 20.34 -13.11 24.40
N GLY A 691 19.24 -13.55 25.02
CA GLY A 691 18.03 -12.73 25.18
C GLY A 691 17.18 -12.54 23.91
N ALA A 692 17.07 -13.55 23.05
CA ALA A 692 16.07 -13.57 21.98
C ALA A 692 14.68 -13.80 22.59
N ILE A 693 13.80 -12.80 22.48
CA ILE A 693 12.44 -12.81 23.03
C ILE A 693 11.42 -12.75 21.90
N LEU A 694 10.51 -13.72 21.87
CA LEU A 694 9.34 -13.73 21.00
C LEU A 694 8.08 -13.47 21.85
N ASN A 695 7.44 -12.32 21.68
CA ASN A 695 6.11 -12.04 22.19
C ASN A 695 5.08 -12.50 21.15
N ALA A 696 4.57 -13.72 21.28
CA ALA A 696 3.52 -14.26 20.43
C ALA A 696 2.20 -14.24 21.21
N VAL A 697 1.49 -13.10 21.17
CA VAL A 697 0.21 -12.93 21.87
C VAL A 697 -0.84 -13.79 21.14
N SER A 698 -0.85 -15.09 21.40
CA SER A 698 -1.70 -16.07 20.72
C SER A 698 -2.18 -17.10 21.73
N ARG A 699 -3.40 -17.61 21.50
CA ARG A 699 -3.91 -18.79 22.21
C ARG A 699 -2.96 -19.99 22.07
N ARG A 700 -2.33 -20.17 20.90
CA ARG A 700 -1.43 -21.29 20.67
C ARG A 700 -0.43 -20.98 19.58
N LEU A 701 0.86 -21.10 19.87
CA LEU A 701 1.94 -21.10 18.88
C LEU A 701 2.33 -22.54 18.58
N ILE A 702 2.22 -22.96 17.31
CA ILE A 702 2.63 -24.30 16.88
C ILE A 702 4.02 -24.20 16.25
N VAL A 703 4.95 -25.00 16.72
CA VAL A 703 6.32 -25.07 16.23
C VAL A 703 6.59 -26.52 15.81
N GLN A 704 7.06 -26.75 14.58
CA GLN A 704 7.46 -28.11 14.19
C GLN A 704 8.85 -28.42 14.73
N GLU A 705 9.83 -27.58 14.39
CA GLU A 705 11.21 -27.69 14.83
C GLU A 705 11.61 -26.49 15.68
N LEU A 706 12.08 -26.74 16.90
CA LEU A 706 12.62 -25.73 17.82
C LEU A 706 14.11 -25.91 17.99
N VAL A 707 14.92 -24.93 17.60
CA VAL A 707 16.39 -24.94 17.72
C VAL A 707 16.90 -23.82 18.63
N GLY A 708 17.81 -24.16 19.52
CA GLY A 708 18.33 -23.26 20.55
C GLY A 708 17.33 -23.04 21.69
N CYS A 709 17.56 -21.98 22.46
CA CYS A 709 16.81 -21.70 23.68
C CYS A 709 16.26 -20.25 23.70
N PRO A 710 15.24 -19.90 22.89
CA PRO A 710 14.58 -18.60 22.97
C PRO A 710 13.64 -18.49 24.20
N GLU A 711 13.30 -17.26 24.57
CA GLU A 711 12.19 -16.94 25.49
C GLU A 711 10.94 -16.62 24.66
N VAL A 712 9.83 -17.30 24.92
CA VAL A 712 8.54 -17.10 24.22
C VAL A 712 7.47 -16.66 25.21
N LYS A 713 7.02 -15.42 25.08
CA LYS A 713 5.91 -14.86 25.84
C LYS A 713 4.63 -14.96 25.05
N THR A 714 3.64 -15.58 25.64
CA THR A 714 2.32 -15.88 25.10
C THR A 714 1.21 -15.18 25.85
N ALA A 715 1.50 -14.53 26.99
CA ALA A 715 0.52 -13.98 27.91
C ALA A 715 -0.56 -13.11 27.23
N SER A 716 -1.70 -13.75 26.96
CA SER A 716 -3.01 -13.13 27.03
C SER A 716 -3.57 -13.42 28.43
N ASP A 717 -3.90 -12.38 29.18
CA ASP A 717 -4.48 -12.41 30.52
C ASP A 717 -5.89 -13.00 30.60
N TRP A 718 -6.44 -13.49 29.47
CA TRP A 718 -7.82 -13.93 29.34
C TRP A 718 -7.99 -15.38 28.86
N LEU A 719 -6.90 -16.13 28.58
CA LEU A 719 -6.99 -17.45 27.95
C LEU A 719 -6.14 -18.49 28.70
N ASP A 720 -6.82 -19.42 29.36
CA ASP A 720 -6.20 -20.56 30.07
C ASP A 720 -5.43 -21.51 29.13
N GLU A 721 -5.60 -21.37 27.81
CA GLU A 721 -5.03 -22.23 26.77
C GLU A 721 -3.73 -21.68 26.15
N ALA A 722 -3.29 -20.46 26.51
CA ALA A 722 -2.08 -19.83 25.97
C ALA A 722 -0.84 -20.73 26.11
N GLY A 723 -0.09 -20.94 25.04
CA GLY A 723 1.14 -21.72 25.08
C GLY A 723 1.80 -22.06 23.75
N VAL A 724 2.89 -22.82 23.84
CA VAL A 724 3.71 -23.31 22.74
C VAL A 724 3.51 -24.82 22.60
N THR A 725 3.26 -25.29 21.38
CA THR A 725 3.24 -26.72 21.06
C THR A 725 4.36 -27.06 20.10
N VAL A 726 5.24 -27.99 20.49
CA VAL A 726 6.28 -28.54 19.64
C VAL A 726 5.82 -29.89 19.10
N THR A 727 5.85 -30.04 17.77
CA THR A 727 5.23 -31.20 17.12
C THR A 727 6.25 -32.22 16.61
N ASP A 728 7.47 -31.81 16.23
CA ASP A 728 8.45 -32.71 15.61
C ASP A 728 9.75 -32.84 16.42
N SER A 729 10.52 -31.76 16.59
CA SER A 729 11.83 -31.83 17.24
C SER A 729 12.19 -30.61 18.08
N ILE A 730 13.01 -30.87 19.10
CA ILE A 730 13.70 -29.84 19.88
C ILE A 730 15.20 -30.12 19.91
N THR A 731 16.00 -29.14 19.48
CA THR A 731 17.47 -29.19 19.49
C THR A 731 18.01 -28.06 20.35
N ALA A 732 18.66 -28.38 21.46
CA ALA A 732 19.26 -27.36 22.32
C ALA A 732 20.78 -27.29 22.10
N ARG A 733 21.34 -26.08 22.03
CA ARG A 733 22.80 -25.93 21.93
C ARG A 733 23.45 -26.11 23.29
N VAL A 734 24.51 -26.90 23.33
CA VAL A 734 25.25 -27.14 24.58
C VAL A 734 25.80 -25.85 25.17
N THR A 735 26.25 -24.91 24.34
CA THR A 735 26.75 -23.60 24.76
C THR A 735 25.69 -22.78 25.49
N ASP A 736 24.47 -22.72 24.94
CA ASP A 736 23.36 -21.97 25.55
C ASP A 736 22.98 -22.55 26.91
N LEU A 737 22.89 -23.88 27.01
CA LEU A 737 22.57 -24.55 28.27
C LEU A 737 23.69 -24.44 29.31
N ALA A 738 24.95 -24.49 28.90
CA ALA A 738 26.10 -24.33 29.78
C ALA A 738 26.20 -22.94 30.40
N GLU A 739 25.74 -21.92 29.67
CA GLU A 739 25.63 -20.53 30.14
C GLU A 739 24.37 -20.27 30.97
N GLY A 740 23.49 -21.28 31.12
CA GLY A 740 22.28 -21.19 31.94
C GLY A 740 21.10 -20.55 31.22
N TYR A 741 21.03 -20.67 29.89
CA TYR A 741 19.92 -20.19 29.06
C TYR A 741 19.00 -21.35 28.63
N PRO A 742 18.00 -21.73 29.44
CA PRO A 742 16.97 -22.69 29.03
C PRO A 742 15.97 -22.04 28.06
N PHE A 743 15.20 -22.86 27.33
CA PHE A 743 13.98 -22.38 26.70
C PHE A 743 12.98 -21.94 27.78
N THR A 744 12.30 -20.82 27.60
CA THR A 744 11.35 -20.33 28.61
C THR A 744 10.04 -19.89 27.96
N THR A 745 8.92 -20.16 28.62
CA THR A 745 7.62 -19.60 28.25
C THR A 745 6.74 -19.29 29.47
N ASP A 746 5.90 -18.27 29.36
CA ASP A 746 4.90 -17.88 30.37
C ASP A 746 3.59 -18.69 30.26
N GLY A 747 3.34 -19.32 29.11
CA GLY A 747 2.18 -20.18 28.86
C GLY A 747 2.45 -21.64 29.17
N THR A 748 1.63 -22.52 28.58
CA THR A 748 1.86 -23.96 28.57
C THR A 748 2.93 -24.34 27.54
N LEU A 749 3.68 -25.42 27.77
CA LEU A 749 4.56 -26.04 26.79
C LEU A 749 4.10 -27.48 26.55
N THR A 750 3.71 -27.80 25.32
CA THR A 750 3.20 -29.13 24.95
C THR A 750 4.14 -29.78 23.94
N PHE A 751 4.49 -31.05 24.18
CA PHE A 751 5.18 -31.91 23.22
C PHE A 751 4.21 -32.97 22.70
N ASP A 752 4.01 -33.02 21.39
CA ASP A 752 3.17 -34.04 20.77
C ASP A 752 3.80 -35.44 20.88
N ALA A 753 2.97 -36.47 20.69
CA ALA A 753 3.46 -37.84 20.68
C ALA A 753 4.46 -38.04 19.54
N GLY A 754 5.68 -38.49 19.88
CA GLY A 754 6.74 -38.72 18.90
C GLY A 754 7.77 -37.60 18.81
N THR A 755 7.58 -36.47 19.51
CA THR A 755 8.56 -35.37 19.49
C THR A 755 9.93 -35.85 20.01
N THR A 756 10.99 -35.49 19.27
CA THR A 756 12.37 -35.91 19.54
C THR A 756 13.19 -34.80 20.18
N PHE A 757 14.27 -35.17 20.86
CA PHE A 757 15.22 -34.24 21.47
C PHE A 757 16.68 -34.60 21.17
N GLU A 758 17.47 -33.59 20.78
CA GLU A 758 18.92 -33.69 20.58
C GLU A 758 19.69 -32.47 21.14
N LEU A 759 21.00 -32.66 21.35
CA LEU A 759 21.95 -31.63 21.73
C LEU A 759 22.89 -31.31 20.56
N GLU A 760 23.09 -30.03 20.30
CA GLU A 760 24.08 -29.54 19.35
C GLU A 760 25.37 -29.11 20.08
N GLY A 761 26.50 -29.77 19.82
CA GLY A 761 27.83 -29.42 20.33
C GLY A 761 28.48 -30.46 21.26
N ASP A 762 29.67 -30.16 21.79
CA ASP A 762 30.38 -31.06 22.72
C ASP A 762 29.65 -31.08 24.07
N VAL A 763 29.07 -32.22 24.44
CA VAL A 763 28.28 -32.41 25.66
C VAL A 763 29.08 -32.37 26.96
N LYS A 764 30.42 -32.37 26.92
CA LYS A 764 31.28 -32.36 28.12
C LYS A 764 30.94 -31.27 29.15
N PRO A 765 30.62 -30.02 28.78
CA PRO A 765 30.26 -28.96 29.73
C PRO A 765 29.02 -29.27 30.56
N LEU A 766 28.15 -30.18 30.09
CA LEU A 766 26.89 -30.51 30.74
C LEU A 766 26.98 -31.73 31.68
N LYS A 767 28.18 -32.30 31.89
CA LYS A 767 28.37 -33.49 32.74
C LYS A 767 28.38 -33.13 34.23
N GLY A 768 27.52 -33.75 35.03
CA GLY A 768 27.62 -33.72 36.51
C GLY A 768 26.41 -33.16 37.26
N PRO A 769 25.79 -32.05 36.82
CA PRO A 769 24.55 -31.50 37.37
C PRO A 769 23.30 -31.85 36.54
N ASN A 770 22.10 -31.72 37.14
CA ASN A 770 20.84 -31.65 36.39
C ASN A 770 20.72 -30.27 35.77
N ILE A 771 20.50 -30.22 34.46
CA ILE A 771 20.43 -28.95 33.72
C ILE A 771 18.97 -28.66 33.37
N VAL A 772 18.57 -27.40 33.52
CA VAL A 772 17.25 -26.95 33.08
C VAL A 772 17.27 -26.84 31.56
N LEU A 773 16.42 -27.63 30.89
CA LEU A 773 16.25 -27.58 29.44
C LEU A 773 15.16 -26.56 29.06
N ALA A 774 14.03 -26.60 29.77
CA ALA A 774 12.91 -25.72 29.52
C ALA A 774 12.14 -25.36 30.81
N THR A 775 11.53 -24.18 30.86
CA THR A 775 10.54 -23.79 31.88
C THR A 775 9.26 -23.25 31.23
N ALA A 776 8.11 -23.59 31.81
CA ALA A 776 6.80 -23.13 31.35
C ALA A 776 5.92 -22.77 32.55
N ALA A 777 5.50 -21.50 32.68
CA ALA A 777 4.76 -21.07 33.87
C ALA A 777 3.33 -21.66 33.93
N GLY A 778 2.70 -21.89 32.77
CA GLY A 778 1.43 -22.61 32.61
C GLY A 778 1.55 -24.14 32.70
N GLY A 779 2.78 -24.68 32.77
CA GLY A 779 3.04 -26.12 32.91
C GLY A 779 3.43 -26.83 31.61
N ILE A 780 3.94 -28.05 31.74
CA ILE A 780 4.54 -28.85 30.65
C ILE A 780 3.76 -30.17 30.44
N GLN A 781 3.25 -30.35 29.23
CA GLN A 781 2.54 -31.54 28.77
C GLN A 781 3.43 -32.36 27.81
N GLY A 782 3.38 -33.70 27.92
CA GLY A 782 4.31 -34.58 27.17
C GLY A 782 5.76 -34.53 27.68
N VAL A 783 6.63 -35.36 27.09
CA VAL A 783 8.10 -35.36 27.30
C VAL A 783 8.74 -35.80 25.97
N PRO A 784 9.68 -35.02 25.40
CA PRO A 784 10.33 -35.43 24.16
C PRO A 784 11.29 -36.60 24.41
N THR A 785 11.47 -37.45 23.41
CA THR A 785 12.37 -38.60 23.49
C THR A 785 13.78 -38.19 23.08
N ALA A 786 14.75 -38.33 23.98
CA ALA A 786 16.16 -38.11 23.63
C ALA A 786 16.63 -39.14 22.59
N THR A 787 17.34 -38.69 21.56
CA THR A 787 17.84 -39.54 20.47
C THR A 787 19.36 -39.39 20.26
N GLY A 788 19.93 -40.17 19.34
CA GLY A 788 21.33 -40.05 18.92
C GLY A 788 22.38 -40.19 20.04
N GLU A 789 23.44 -39.38 19.97
CA GLU A 789 24.48 -39.29 21.02
C GLU A 789 23.92 -38.76 22.35
N THR A 790 22.89 -37.91 22.29
CA THR A 790 22.24 -37.33 23.47
C THR A 790 21.67 -38.43 24.36
N ALA A 791 20.96 -39.40 23.78
CA ALA A 791 20.37 -40.53 24.50
C ALA A 791 21.40 -41.42 25.23
N LYS A 792 22.65 -41.47 24.75
CA LYS A 792 23.73 -42.23 25.40
C LYS A 792 24.20 -41.59 26.70
N HIS A 793 24.03 -40.28 26.82
CA HIS A 793 24.59 -39.47 27.90
C HIS A 793 23.54 -38.86 28.82
N PHE A 794 22.30 -38.68 28.37
CA PHE A 794 21.28 -37.95 29.11
C PHE A 794 19.89 -38.60 29.05
N ARG A 795 19.08 -38.28 30.05
CA ARG A 795 17.63 -38.51 30.08
C ARG A 795 16.90 -37.20 30.27
N VAL A 796 15.75 -37.06 29.62
CA VAL A 796 14.84 -35.91 29.79
C VAL A 796 13.71 -36.32 30.74
N TYR A 797 13.41 -35.49 31.74
CA TYR A 797 12.32 -35.74 32.67
C TYR A 797 11.73 -34.43 33.21
N LYS A 798 10.49 -34.49 33.70
CA LYS A 798 9.76 -33.32 34.24
C LYS A 798 9.90 -33.21 35.75
N SER A 799 9.85 -31.99 36.26
CA SER A 799 9.68 -31.69 37.68
C SER A 799 8.33 -32.19 38.21
N ALA A 800 8.23 -32.33 39.54
CA ALA A 800 7.00 -32.78 40.20
C ALA A 800 5.84 -31.78 40.06
N ASP A 801 6.12 -30.48 39.95
CA ASP A 801 5.13 -29.43 39.68
C ASP A 801 4.79 -29.30 38.17
N ALA A 802 5.41 -30.13 37.33
CA ALA A 802 5.30 -30.11 35.88
C ALA A 802 5.64 -28.77 35.21
N LYS A 803 6.42 -27.88 35.84
CA LYS A 803 6.80 -26.56 35.27
C LYS A 803 8.21 -26.49 34.70
N THR A 804 9.04 -27.50 34.97
CA THR A 804 10.44 -27.54 34.54
C THR A 804 10.76 -28.87 33.85
N LEU A 805 11.46 -28.79 32.73
CA LEU A 805 12.04 -29.94 32.02
C LEU A 805 13.54 -30.00 32.30
N TYR A 806 14.01 -31.14 32.80
CA TYR A 806 15.40 -31.35 33.17
C TYR A 806 16.10 -32.33 32.24
N LEU A 807 17.39 -32.07 32.05
CA LEU A 807 18.36 -32.96 31.44
C LEU A 807 19.24 -33.58 32.54
N ALA A 808 19.10 -34.88 32.78
CA ALA A 808 19.93 -35.63 33.74
C ALA A 808 21.03 -36.43 33.05
N TYR A 809 22.27 -36.24 33.49
CA TYR A 809 23.41 -37.03 33.00
C TYR A 809 23.39 -38.48 33.51
N ILE A 810 23.50 -39.43 32.60
CA ILE A 810 23.57 -40.87 32.89
C ILE A 810 25.03 -41.21 33.27
N ARG A 811 25.28 -41.47 34.55
CA ARG A 811 26.58 -42.01 34.99
C ARG A 811 26.66 -43.49 34.59
N ARG A 812 27.73 -43.89 33.91
CA ARG A 812 28.00 -45.31 33.63
C ARG A 812 28.03 -46.09 34.94
N GLY A 813 27.11 -47.06 35.11
CA GLY A 813 27.04 -47.97 36.26
C GLY A 813 25.75 -47.94 37.08
N THR A 814 24.81 -47.02 36.83
CA THR A 814 23.57 -46.94 37.63
C THR A 814 22.43 -47.74 36.99
N MET A 815 22.17 -48.94 37.54
CA MET A 815 20.92 -49.67 37.32
C MET A 815 19.81 -48.93 38.09
N VAL A 816 18.81 -48.38 37.39
CA VAL A 816 17.67 -47.70 38.01
C VAL A 816 16.44 -48.57 37.80
N THR A 817 15.91 -49.12 38.89
CA THR A 817 14.66 -49.86 38.94
C THR A 817 13.50 -48.89 38.72
N VAL A 818 12.67 -49.17 37.71
CA VAL A 818 11.43 -48.43 37.43
C VAL A 818 10.41 -48.74 38.53
N ARG A 819 9.76 -47.73 39.09
CA ARG A 819 8.50 -47.84 39.84
C ARG A 819 7.45 -46.99 39.18
#